data_AF-A0A0Q9NHS4-F1
#
_entry.id   AF-A0A0Q9NHS4-F1
#
_cell.length_a   1.000
_cell.length_b   1.000
_cell.length_c   1.000
_cell.angle_alpha   90.00
_cell.angle_beta   90.00
_cell.angle_gamma   90.00
#
_symmetry.space_group_name_H-M   'P 1'
#
loop_
_entity.id
_entity.type
_entity.pdbx_description
1 polymer ?
#
loop_
_entity_poly.entity_id
_entity_poly.type
_entity_poly.pdbx_seq_one_letter_code
_entity_poly.pdbx_strand_id
1 'polypeptide(L)'
;MATRTTSAPKGTGRGSSGSKAGSSTGRGTGSTASRTGRGGSTSTARTRQLPAVEHHQPWLLRVVGGAWLGVGHLVGGGVRRIGHDVSGLPAEERRDGAALFNLALGIFIATFAWWGLTGWFPDAVYAVVNGTFGWISLLLPLMLFVCAFRLFRRPSDGRGNNRVGIGFLIMTFAGCGLAHILGGQPTVADGFDGLRKAGGMLGFLAATPLAAIHPAVPVALYALLAFVSVLIITATPFTAIPRRIRGAYEHLMGIDLMDQEHQDTHDRSYLERTAAAAPKKKKRKLFGKDQESDAGLEGYVGDEAFEHAVIDDDEPEPERPAPGVRRPTQAEIAVEKIKAAQGLGSGAQAPPAENATEAIPLVIPGAAAPAKAAAAPTVPSNPVAPAPPPVPIPQRTEQLSLAGDVTYTLPASDYLTPGSIPKERTEANDAVVAALTDTLQQFNVDATVTGFSRGPTVTRYEIELAPGTKVERVTALSKNISYAVASSDVRILSPIPGKSAIGIEIPNTDRETVSLGDVLRSQNARRTDHPMVMGVGKDVEGGYVVANLAKMPHLLVAGATGAGKSSFVNSMITSILMRATPDEVRMVMVDPKRVELTAYEGVPHLITPIITNPKKAAEALQWVVREMDARYDDLANYGFKHIDDFNKAVRAGKVQPPVDSKRVIRPYPYLLVIVDELADLMMVAPRDVEDSIVRITQLARAAGIHLVLATQRPSVDVVTGLIKANVPSRMAFATSSVTDSRVVLDQPGAEKLIGQGDALFLPMGASKAMRVQGAWVTESEIHKVVEHVKGQLQASYRDDVAAEAPKKQIDDDIGDDLEVLLQATELVVTTQFGSTSMLQRKLRVGFAKAGRLMDLLESRGVVGPSEGSKARDVLVKPDDLAAVLAAMKGQEAPAAADSQTAALSDNANANIAQGGYAEDLVAADLDQRKQNVEYYDGSDSAPGGYGDDDDGSEDAWSLTGR
;
A
#
# COMPACT_ATOMS: atom_id res chain seq x y z
N MET A 1 59.37 -20.17 -23.09
CA MET A 1 60.38 -19.32 -23.76
C MET A 1 60.90 -18.31 -22.73
N ALA A 2 62.18 -17.95 -22.76
CA ALA A 2 62.84 -17.26 -21.65
C ALA A 2 64.06 -16.44 -22.09
N THR A 3 64.36 -15.36 -21.34
CA THR A 3 65.70 -14.74 -21.14
C THR A 3 65.61 -13.84 -19.88
N ARG A 4 66.26 -14.22 -18.75
CA ARG A 4 67.56 -13.68 -18.20
C ARG A 4 67.42 -12.30 -17.52
N THR A 5 68.02 -11.94 -16.37
CA THR A 5 69.04 -12.47 -15.41
C THR A 5 68.91 -11.67 -14.08
N THR A 6 68.83 -12.18 -12.84
CA THR A 6 69.76 -12.91 -11.91
C THR A 6 70.93 -12.13 -11.27
N SER A 7 70.81 -11.83 -9.96
CA SER A 7 71.85 -11.41 -8.96
C SER A 7 71.15 -11.14 -7.59
N ALA A 8 71.67 -11.31 -6.36
CA ALA A 8 72.83 -12.01 -5.74
C ALA A 8 72.48 -12.28 -4.21
N PRO A 9 73.31 -12.90 -3.32
CA PRO A 9 72.78 -13.77 -2.24
C PRO A 9 73.37 -13.65 -0.80
N LYS A 10 73.08 -14.68 0.04
CA LYS A 10 73.58 -15.05 1.42
C LYS A 10 72.67 -14.62 2.59
N GLY A 11 72.52 -15.38 3.69
CA GLY A 11 73.16 -16.67 4.05
C GLY A 11 72.54 -17.36 5.30
N THR A 12 73.04 -18.55 5.63
CA THR A 12 72.56 -19.51 6.65
C THR A 12 72.84 -19.14 8.12
N GLY A 13 72.01 -19.61 9.08
CA GLY A 13 72.37 -19.62 10.51
C GLY A 13 71.37 -20.33 11.45
N ARG A 14 71.86 -21.20 12.34
CA ARG A 14 71.08 -21.95 13.37
C ARG A 14 71.16 -21.30 14.76
N GLY A 15 70.12 -21.50 15.57
CA GLY A 15 70.10 -21.41 17.05
C GLY A 15 68.68 -21.81 17.53
N SER A 16 68.39 -22.87 18.30
CA SER A 16 68.88 -23.26 19.64
C SER A 16 68.70 -22.11 20.66
N SER A 17 68.05 -22.27 21.82
CA SER A 17 67.77 -23.48 22.62
C SER A 17 66.67 -23.20 23.68
N GLY A 18 65.97 -24.23 24.20
CA GLY A 18 64.95 -24.02 25.25
C GLY A 18 64.32 -25.28 25.83
N SER A 19 65.11 -26.13 26.49
CA SER A 19 64.66 -27.40 27.09
C SER A 19 64.02 -27.24 28.48
N LYS A 20 62.86 -27.87 28.69
CA LYS A 20 62.38 -28.52 29.95
C LYS A 20 61.26 -29.49 29.51
N ALA A 21 61.45 -30.81 29.57
CA ALA A 21 61.28 -31.67 30.76
C ALA A 21 59.85 -31.55 31.37
N GLY A 22 59.06 -32.62 31.54
CA GLY A 22 59.28 -34.05 31.24
C GLY A 22 58.83 -34.97 32.37
N SER A 23 57.62 -35.54 32.26
CA SER A 23 57.09 -36.76 32.92
C SER A 23 55.56 -36.79 32.66
N SER A 24 54.85 -37.81 32.17
CA SER A 24 54.96 -39.28 32.07
C SER A 24 54.25 -40.06 33.19
N THR A 25 53.55 -41.13 32.78
CA THR A 25 52.74 -42.10 33.56
C THR A 25 51.34 -41.60 33.97
N GLY A 26 50.26 -42.39 33.83
CA GLY A 26 50.13 -43.70 33.18
C GLY A 26 48.76 -44.37 33.41
N ARG A 27 48.51 -45.49 32.69
CA ARG A 27 47.29 -46.34 32.67
C ARG A 27 46.05 -45.69 32.00
N GLY A 28 45.21 -46.42 31.25
CA GLY A 28 45.23 -47.84 30.86
C GLY A 28 43.82 -48.43 30.77
N THR A 29 43.57 -49.34 29.81
CA THR A 29 42.26 -49.97 29.46
C THR A 29 41.23 -49.03 28.79
N GLY A 30 40.43 -49.42 27.79
CA GLY A 30 40.48 -50.62 26.94
C GLY A 30 39.19 -51.45 26.90
N SER A 31 38.28 -51.18 25.95
CA SER A 31 37.45 -52.22 25.30
C SER A 31 36.83 -51.73 23.98
N THR A 32 36.90 -52.59 22.96
CA THR A 32 36.19 -52.50 21.68
C THR A 32 34.82 -53.16 21.77
N ALA A 33 33.80 -52.61 21.10
CA ALA A 33 32.63 -53.38 20.66
C ALA A 33 32.00 -52.76 19.40
N SER A 34 32.18 -53.45 18.26
CA SER A 34 31.48 -53.15 17.00
C SER A 34 30.13 -53.87 16.96
N ARG A 35 29.06 -53.19 16.51
CA ARG A 35 27.88 -53.89 15.96
C ARG A 35 27.15 -53.07 14.90
N THR A 36 26.56 -53.79 13.94
CA THR A 36 26.12 -53.32 12.63
C THR A 36 24.59 -53.16 12.50
N GLY A 37 24.15 -52.12 11.77
CA GLY A 37 23.13 -52.30 10.72
C GLY A 37 21.72 -51.69 10.87
N ARG A 38 21.30 -51.04 9.76
CA ARG A 38 19.94 -50.76 9.24
C ARG A 38 19.09 -49.56 9.75
N GLY A 39 18.72 -48.71 8.77
CA GLY A 39 17.53 -47.83 8.75
C GLY A 39 17.66 -46.50 9.51
N GLY A 40 17.19 -45.35 9.02
CA GLY A 40 16.53 -45.08 7.73
C GLY A 40 15.55 -43.90 7.77
N SER A 41 16.03 -42.66 7.90
CA SER A 41 15.33 -41.43 7.45
C SER A 41 16.24 -40.21 7.59
N THR A 42 16.46 -39.48 6.50
CA THR A 42 17.25 -38.24 6.47
C THR A 42 16.33 -37.03 6.69
N SER A 43 16.35 -36.45 7.90
CA SER A 43 15.80 -35.11 8.12
C SER A 43 16.77 -34.05 7.61
N THR A 44 16.21 -32.96 7.06
CA THR A 44 16.97 -31.91 6.37
C THR A 44 17.84 -31.09 7.32
N ALA A 45 19.04 -30.75 6.85
CA ALA A 45 19.98 -29.94 7.61
C ALA A 45 19.45 -28.52 7.81
N ARG A 46 19.18 -28.14 9.07
CA ARG A 46 18.94 -26.74 9.44
C ARG A 46 20.23 -25.96 9.27
N THR A 47 20.26 -25.03 8.30
CA THR A 47 21.37 -24.10 8.14
C THR A 47 21.54 -23.28 9.41
N ARG A 48 22.76 -23.33 9.96
CA ARG A 48 23.14 -22.74 11.24
C ARG A 48 23.03 -21.21 11.15
N GLN A 49 22.03 -20.62 11.82
CA GLN A 49 22.00 -19.17 12.04
C GLN A 49 23.33 -18.75 12.69
N LEU A 50 23.97 -17.73 12.12
CA LEU A 50 25.05 -17.02 12.81
C LEU A 50 24.44 -16.41 14.08
N PRO A 51 25.07 -16.56 15.26
CA PRO A 51 24.53 -16.01 16.47
C PRO A 51 24.47 -14.48 16.35
N ALA A 52 23.32 -13.90 16.67
CA ALA A 52 23.26 -12.49 17.01
C ALA A 52 24.32 -12.20 18.07
N VAL A 53 24.93 -11.01 18.03
CA VAL A 53 25.96 -10.61 18.99
C VAL A 53 25.33 -10.55 20.38
N GLU A 54 25.40 -11.67 21.11
CA GLU A 54 24.94 -11.75 22.49
C GLU A 54 25.80 -10.79 23.31
N HIS A 55 25.21 -9.69 23.80
CA HIS A 55 25.71 -9.09 25.03
C HIS A 55 25.75 -10.21 26.09
N HIS A 56 26.95 -10.57 26.53
CA HIS A 56 27.16 -11.55 27.59
C HIS A 56 26.60 -11.02 28.92
N GLN A 57 25.28 -11.17 29.10
CA GLN A 57 24.65 -11.02 30.40
C GLN A 57 25.27 -12.06 31.35
N PRO A 58 25.73 -11.64 32.55
CA PRO A 58 26.24 -12.55 33.57
C PRO A 58 25.35 -13.77 33.79
N TRP A 59 25.96 -14.93 34.00
CA TRP A 59 25.26 -16.22 34.12
C TRP A 59 24.12 -16.20 35.15
N LEU A 60 24.30 -15.48 36.26
CA LEU A 60 23.27 -15.24 37.28
C LEU A 60 22.01 -14.59 36.70
N LEU A 61 22.14 -13.58 35.84
CA LEU A 61 21.00 -12.90 35.20
C LEU A 61 20.30 -13.81 34.19
N ARG A 62 21.02 -14.71 33.51
CA ARG A 62 20.41 -15.73 32.63
C ARG A 62 19.61 -16.75 33.44
N VAL A 63 20.12 -17.22 34.59
CA VAL A 63 19.40 -18.14 35.49
C VAL A 63 18.16 -17.47 36.09
N VAL A 64 18.29 -16.24 36.59
CA VAL A 64 17.15 -15.47 37.15
C VAL A 64 16.11 -15.15 36.07
N GLY A 65 16.53 -14.73 34.88
CA GLY A 65 15.63 -14.47 33.75
C GLY A 65 14.90 -15.74 33.26
N GLY A 66 15.60 -16.87 33.20
CA GLY A 66 15.00 -18.17 32.88
C GLY A 66 13.97 -18.62 33.92
N ALA A 67 14.28 -18.45 35.22
CA ALA A 67 13.33 -18.74 36.30
C ALA A 67 12.10 -17.82 36.26
N TRP A 68 12.30 -16.52 36.02
CA TRP A 68 11.22 -15.53 35.87
C TRP A 68 10.27 -15.88 34.72
N LEU A 69 10.81 -16.20 33.54
CA LEU A 69 10.02 -16.63 32.40
C LEU A 69 9.32 -17.98 32.65
N GLY A 70 9.99 -18.92 33.33
CA GLY A 70 9.38 -20.20 33.73
C GLY A 70 8.14 -20.03 34.61
N VAL A 71 8.22 -19.17 35.63
CA VAL A 71 7.05 -18.81 36.46
C VAL A 71 5.99 -18.09 35.61
N GLY A 72 6.40 -17.18 34.74
CA GLY A 72 5.49 -16.43 33.86
C GLY A 72 4.68 -17.36 32.93
N HIS A 73 5.33 -18.37 32.36
CA HIS A 73 4.66 -19.37 31.51
C HIS A 73 3.71 -20.28 32.29
N LEU A 74 4.04 -20.63 33.53
CA LEU A 74 3.16 -21.42 34.40
C LEU A 74 1.90 -20.64 34.78
N VAL A 75 2.07 -19.40 35.25
CA VAL A 75 0.96 -18.50 35.63
C VAL A 75 0.12 -18.14 34.40
N GLY A 76 0.75 -17.74 33.30
CA GLY A 76 0.08 -17.41 32.04
C GLY A 76 -0.65 -18.60 31.42
N GLY A 77 -0.09 -19.81 31.54
CA GLY A 77 -0.76 -21.06 31.17
C GLY A 77 -2.01 -21.35 32.01
N GLY A 78 -2.01 -20.99 33.29
CA GLY A 78 -3.19 -21.02 34.15
C GLY A 78 -4.26 -20.01 33.72
N VAL A 79 -3.87 -18.74 33.56
CA VAL A 79 -4.79 -17.64 33.18
C VAL A 79 -5.45 -17.89 31.81
N ARG A 80 -4.70 -18.41 30.83
CA ARG A 80 -5.23 -18.74 29.49
C ARG A 80 -6.25 -19.88 29.46
N ARG A 81 -6.28 -20.74 30.48
CA ARG A 81 -7.28 -21.83 30.62
C ARG A 81 -8.64 -21.33 31.15
N ILE A 82 -8.74 -20.08 31.57
CA ILE A 82 -9.99 -19.47 32.04
C ILE A 82 -10.80 -18.97 30.84
N GLY A 83 -11.52 -19.86 30.17
CA GLY A 83 -12.28 -19.59 28.94
C GLY A 83 -11.85 -20.49 27.78
N HIS A 84 -12.50 -20.36 26.63
CA HIS A 84 -12.41 -21.36 25.56
C HIS A 84 -11.33 -21.11 24.47
N ASP A 85 -10.85 -19.88 24.28
CA ASP A 85 -10.25 -19.47 22.98
C ASP A 85 -8.74 -19.13 22.96
N VAL A 86 -7.95 -19.42 24.01
CA VAL A 86 -6.57 -18.85 24.14
C VAL A 86 -5.48 -19.87 24.52
N SER A 87 -5.69 -21.17 24.29
CA SER A 87 -4.74 -22.21 24.69
C SER A 87 -3.55 -22.42 23.72
N GLY A 88 -3.63 -21.90 22.49
CA GLY A 88 -2.75 -22.27 21.36
C GLY A 88 -1.61 -21.30 20.99
N LEU A 89 -1.26 -20.30 21.81
CA LEU A 89 -0.27 -19.27 21.41
C LEU A 89 1.18 -19.79 21.31
N PRO A 90 1.93 -19.49 20.23
CA PRO A 90 3.37 -19.80 20.09
C PRO A 90 4.21 -19.24 21.25
N ALA A 91 5.35 -19.86 21.57
CA ALA A 91 6.17 -19.44 22.70
C ALA A 91 6.79 -18.04 22.54
N GLU A 92 7.16 -17.68 21.31
CA GLU A 92 7.87 -16.42 20.98
C GLU A 92 6.98 -15.17 21.09
N GLU A 93 5.66 -15.33 20.94
CA GLU A 93 4.69 -14.24 21.06
C GLU A 93 4.25 -13.96 22.52
N ARG A 94 4.65 -14.81 23.47
CA ARG A 94 4.16 -14.73 24.86
C ARG A 94 4.87 -13.61 25.64
N ARG A 95 4.15 -12.53 25.94
CA ARG A 95 4.58 -11.46 26.86
C ARG A 95 4.50 -11.84 28.36
N ASP A 96 4.72 -13.12 28.67
CA ASP A 96 4.48 -13.70 30.01
C ASP A 96 5.32 -13.07 31.11
N GLY A 97 6.57 -12.69 30.83
CA GLY A 97 7.45 -12.02 31.81
C GLY A 97 6.97 -10.61 32.19
N ALA A 98 6.37 -9.86 31.25
CA ALA A 98 5.83 -8.52 31.51
C ALA A 98 4.44 -8.59 32.17
N ALA A 99 3.62 -9.59 31.80
CA ALA A 99 2.35 -9.87 32.44
C ALA A 99 2.54 -10.29 33.91
N LEU A 100 3.52 -11.16 34.19
CA LEU A 100 3.90 -11.55 35.55
C LEU A 100 4.40 -10.35 36.37
N PHE A 101 5.18 -9.45 35.78
CA PHE A 101 5.65 -8.25 36.47
C PHE A 101 4.50 -7.36 36.95
N ASN A 102 3.53 -7.07 36.06
CA ASN A 102 2.35 -6.29 36.42
C ASN A 102 1.48 -6.99 37.49
N LEU A 103 1.34 -8.32 37.40
CA LEU A 103 0.62 -9.10 38.40
C LEU A 103 1.32 -9.05 39.78
N ALA A 104 2.63 -9.28 39.81
CA ALA A 104 3.43 -9.26 41.03
C ALA A 104 3.45 -7.86 41.67
N LEU A 105 3.59 -6.80 40.86
CA LEU A 105 3.52 -5.41 41.33
C LEU A 105 2.13 -5.07 41.88
N GLY A 106 1.06 -5.52 41.22
CA GLY A 106 -0.32 -5.36 41.70
C GLY A 106 -0.55 -6.06 43.04
N ILE A 107 -0.09 -7.31 43.19
CA ILE A 107 -0.18 -8.06 44.46
C ILE A 107 0.64 -7.37 45.56
N PHE A 108 1.86 -6.93 45.24
CA PHE A 108 2.74 -6.22 46.17
C PHE A 108 2.07 -4.94 46.68
N ILE A 109 1.55 -4.08 45.79
CA ILE A 109 0.87 -2.85 46.19
C ILE A 109 -0.43 -3.15 46.96
N ALA A 110 -1.25 -4.11 46.52
CA ALA A 110 -2.49 -4.50 47.22
C ALA A 110 -2.21 -4.97 48.66
N THR A 111 -1.11 -5.72 48.88
CA THR A 111 -0.72 -6.24 50.19
C THR A 111 -0.53 -5.13 51.23
N PHE A 112 -0.02 -3.96 50.82
CA PHE A 112 0.14 -2.81 51.72
C PHE A 112 -1.04 -1.85 51.68
N ALA A 113 -1.65 -1.62 50.51
CA ALA A 113 -2.75 -0.66 50.33
C ALA A 113 -4.11 -1.16 50.84
N TRP A 114 -4.39 -2.47 50.79
CA TRP A 114 -5.70 -3.04 51.15
C TRP A 114 -5.69 -3.78 52.49
N TRP A 115 -4.60 -4.50 52.82
CA TRP A 115 -4.52 -5.30 54.05
C TRP A 115 -3.93 -4.57 55.27
N GLY A 116 -3.43 -3.34 55.12
CA GLY A 116 -3.07 -2.48 56.25
C GLY A 116 -2.01 -3.07 57.18
N LEU A 117 -1.04 -3.83 56.64
CA LEU A 117 0.05 -4.41 57.42
C LEU A 117 0.89 -3.30 58.08
N THR A 118 1.16 -3.44 59.37
CA THR A 118 1.92 -2.46 60.16
C THR A 118 3.36 -2.91 60.42
N GLY A 119 4.30 -1.97 60.51
CA GLY A 119 5.71 -2.21 60.82
C GLY A 119 6.66 -1.50 59.87
N TRP A 120 7.93 -1.32 60.27
CA TRP A 120 8.87 -0.41 59.62
C TRP A 120 9.00 -0.53 58.09
N PHE A 121 8.91 -1.75 57.53
CA PHE A 121 8.97 -1.98 56.09
C PHE A 121 7.60 -1.79 55.40
N PRO A 122 6.50 -2.43 55.85
CA PRO A 122 5.14 -2.10 55.39
C PRO A 122 4.82 -0.60 55.41
N ASP A 123 5.13 0.08 56.52
CA ASP A 123 4.86 1.51 56.71
C ASP A 123 5.68 2.37 55.75
N ALA A 124 6.94 2.00 55.48
CA ALA A 124 7.77 2.68 54.48
C ALA A 124 7.26 2.48 53.05
N VAL A 125 6.86 1.26 52.68
CA VAL A 125 6.27 0.98 51.35
C VAL A 125 4.94 1.72 51.19
N TYR A 126 4.07 1.67 52.20
CA TYR A 126 2.81 2.39 52.23
C TYR A 126 3.04 3.91 52.10
N ALA A 127 4.00 4.47 52.85
CA ALA A 127 4.36 5.89 52.81
C ALA A 127 4.92 6.33 51.45
N VAL A 128 5.68 5.49 50.74
CA VAL A 128 6.17 5.78 49.38
C VAL A 128 5.02 5.73 48.37
N VAL A 129 4.20 4.67 48.38
CA VAL A 129 3.13 4.49 47.38
C VAL A 129 1.98 5.49 47.58
N ASN A 130 1.45 5.62 48.80
CA ASN A 130 0.41 6.62 49.13
C ASN A 130 0.99 8.04 49.13
N GLY A 131 2.26 8.21 49.49
CA GLY A 131 2.93 9.51 49.36
C GLY A 131 3.05 9.97 47.90
N THR A 132 3.19 9.04 46.95
CA THR A 132 3.27 9.35 45.52
C THR A 132 1.89 9.57 44.89
N PHE A 133 0.97 8.61 45.06
CA PHE A 133 -0.31 8.56 44.33
C PHE A 133 -1.56 8.89 45.18
N GLY A 134 -1.39 9.15 46.48
CA GLY A 134 -2.50 9.42 47.40
C GLY A 134 -3.56 8.33 47.39
N TRP A 135 -4.82 8.76 47.45
CA TRP A 135 -6.01 7.90 47.43
C TRP A 135 -6.11 6.97 46.21
N ILE A 136 -5.57 7.38 45.05
CA ILE A 136 -5.59 6.57 43.81
C ILE A 136 -4.73 5.30 43.93
N SER A 137 -3.79 5.24 44.87
CA SER A 137 -3.05 4.01 45.18
C SER A 137 -3.95 2.83 45.52
N LEU A 138 -5.18 3.07 46.01
CA LEU A 138 -6.19 2.03 46.26
C LEU A 138 -6.68 1.35 44.98
N LEU A 139 -6.77 2.10 43.87
CA LEU A 139 -7.25 1.62 42.56
C LEU A 139 -6.11 1.06 41.68
N LEU A 140 -4.86 1.47 41.95
CA LEU A 140 -3.69 1.10 41.17
C LEU A 140 -3.48 -0.44 41.04
N PRO A 141 -3.66 -1.27 42.09
CA PRO A 141 -3.62 -2.73 41.95
C PRO A 141 -4.65 -3.29 40.95
N LEU A 142 -5.87 -2.76 40.95
CA LEU A 142 -6.92 -3.20 40.04
C LEU A 142 -6.56 -2.91 38.57
N MET A 143 -6.01 -1.72 38.30
CA MET A 143 -5.51 -1.36 36.97
C MET A 143 -4.37 -2.28 36.51
N LEU A 144 -3.41 -2.57 37.41
CA LEU A 144 -2.31 -3.49 37.15
C LEU A 144 -2.79 -4.94 36.90
N PHE A 145 -3.82 -5.41 37.61
CA PHE A 145 -4.44 -6.71 37.38
C PHE A 145 -5.15 -6.78 36.02
N VAL A 146 -5.87 -5.75 35.61
CA VAL A 146 -6.49 -5.69 34.27
C VAL A 146 -5.41 -5.70 33.17
N CYS A 147 -4.33 -4.93 33.33
CA CYS A 147 -3.18 -4.95 32.43
C CYS A 147 -2.52 -6.33 32.35
N ALA A 148 -2.24 -6.97 33.49
CA ALA A 148 -1.64 -8.30 33.54
C ALA A 148 -2.52 -9.37 32.88
N PHE A 149 -3.81 -9.40 33.22
CA PHE A 149 -4.78 -10.34 32.64
C PHE A 149 -4.92 -10.16 31.13
N ARG A 150 -4.96 -8.91 30.65
CA ARG A 150 -4.99 -8.61 29.21
C ARG A 150 -3.71 -9.06 28.51
N LEU A 151 -2.52 -8.78 29.08
CA LEU A 151 -1.24 -9.22 28.52
C LEU A 151 -1.10 -10.76 28.48
N PHE A 152 -1.63 -11.50 29.46
CA PHE A 152 -1.65 -12.96 29.41
C PHE A 152 -2.55 -13.52 28.30
N ARG A 153 -3.71 -12.87 28.04
CA ARG A 153 -4.74 -13.36 27.12
C ARG A 153 -4.64 -12.84 25.68
N ARG A 154 -4.13 -11.63 25.46
CA ARG A 154 -4.02 -11.02 24.13
C ARG A 154 -2.62 -10.40 23.93
N PRO A 155 -1.52 -11.17 24.07
CA PRO A 155 -0.17 -10.61 23.99
C PRO A 155 0.19 -10.04 22.61
N SER A 156 -0.42 -10.54 21.53
CA SER A 156 -0.25 -10.09 20.14
C SER A 156 -0.97 -8.77 19.82
N ASP A 157 -1.99 -8.37 20.58
CA ASP A 157 -2.70 -7.09 20.44
C ASP A 157 -1.85 -5.91 20.99
N GLY A 158 -0.75 -5.61 20.32
CA GLY A 158 0.17 -4.55 20.73
C GLY A 158 -0.49 -3.16 20.78
N ARG A 159 -1.35 -2.85 19.80
CA ARG A 159 -2.07 -1.56 19.73
C ARG A 159 -3.07 -1.43 20.89
N GLY A 160 -3.91 -2.44 21.14
CA GLY A 160 -4.90 -2.42 22.22
C GLY A 160 -4.29 -2.49 23.62
N ASN A 161 -3.20 -3.26 23.81
CA ASN A 161 -2.49 -3.31 25.09
C ASN A 161 -1.82 -1.98 25.43
N ASN A 162 -1.13 -1.36 24.46
CA ASN A 162 -0.53 -0.04 24.66
C ASN A 162 -1.62 1.03 24.94
N ARG A 163 -2.74 0.98 24.22
CA ARG A 163 -3.88 1.91 24.44
C ARG A 163 -4.44 1.80 25.86
N VAL A 164 -4.67 0.59 26.37
CA VAL A 164 -5.16 0.37 27.74
C VAL A 164 -4.13 0.84 28.79
N GLY A 165 -2.85 0.57 28.57
CA GLY A 165 -1.77 1.06 29.46
C GLY A 165 -1.67 2.58 29.51
N ILE A 166 -1.73 3.26 28.35
CA ILE A 166 -1.78 4.73 28.25
C ILE A 166 -3.04 5.27 28.95
N GLY A 167 -4.20 4.64 28.71
CA GLY A 167 -5.45 5.02 29.36
C GLY A 167 -5.38 4.96 30.89
N PHE A 168 -4.85 3.88 31.47
CA PHE A 168 -4.68 3.80 32.93
C PHE A 168 -3.63 4.77 33.48
N LEU A 169 -2.58 5.11 32.73
CA LEU A 169 -1.62 6.13 33.15
C LEU A 169 -2.27 7.52 33.20
N ILE A 170 -3.05 7.88 32.18
CA ILE A 170 -3.82 9.13 32.14
C ILE A 170 -4.86 9.16 33.26
N MET A 171 -5.58 8.04 33.50
CA MET A 171 -6.54 7.91 34.60
C MET A 171 -5.86 8.09 35.97
N THR A 172 -4.67 7.51 36.17
CA THR A 172 -3.92 7.65 37.42
C THR A 172 -3.52 9.10 37.65
N PHE A 173 -3.02 9.79 36.63
CA PHE A 173 -2.65 11.20 36.70
C PHE A 173 -3.86 12.12 36.97
N ALA A 174 -4.97 11.93 36.23
CA ALA A 174 -6.22 12.65 36.45
C ALA A 174 -6.77 12.45 37.86
N GLY A 175 -6.83 11.19 38.30
CA GLY A 175 -7.33 10.84 39.62
C GLY A 175 -6.48 11.45 40.74
N CYS A 176 -5.15 11.48 40.60
CA CYS A 176 -4.27 12.11 41.60
C CYS A 176 -4.52 13.63 41.67
N GLY A 177 -4.62 14.30 40.52
CA GLY A 177 -4.96 15.74 40.48
C GLY A 177 -6.33 16.04 41.09
N LEU A 178 -7.35 15.27 40.74
CA LEU A 178 -8.71 15.43 41.25
C LEU A 178 -8.80 15.14 42.76
N ALA A 179 -8.17 14.06 43.25
CA ALA A 179 -8.11 13.72 44.67
C ALA A 179 -7.32 14.76 45.49
N HIS A 180 -6.32 15.44 44.90
CA HIS A 180 -5.61 16.53 45.56
C HIS A 180 -6.52 17.74 45.81
N ILE A 181 -7.36 18.09 44.82
CA ILE A 181 -8.28 19.23 44.93
C ILE A 181 -9.45 18.92 45.85
N LEU A 182 -10.07 17.73 45.71
CA LEU A 182 -11.15 17.27 46.58
C LEU A 182 -10.70 17.08 48.04
N GLY A 183 -9.42 16.76 48.25
CA GLY A 183 -8.79 16.67 49.57
C GLY A 183 -8.43 18.02 50.21
N GLY A 184 -8.84 19.15 49.63
CA GLY A 184 -8.63 20.49 50.21
C GLY A 184 -7.28 21.15 49.88
N GLN A 185 -6.58 20.68 48.84
CA GLN A 185 -5.28 21.24 48.39
C GLN A 185 -4.19 21.32 49.50
N PRO A 186 -3.93 20.25 50.26
CA PRO A 186 -2.94 20.26 51.33
C PRO A 186 -1.54 20.56 50.78
N THR A 187 -0.82 21.49 51.39
CA THR A 187 0.53 21.86 50.95
C THR A 187 1.60 20.96 51.59
N VAL A 188 2.82 21.01 51.07
CA VAL A 188 3.97 20.31 51.68
C VAL A 188 4.30 20.86 53.08
N ALA A 189 3.91 22.10 53.39
CA ALA A 189 4.09 22.71 54.72
C ALA A 189 3.11 22.15 55.78
N ASP A 190 1.93 21.67 55.37
CA ASP A 190 0.90 21.12 56.26
C ASP A 190 1.20 19.66 56.69
N GLY A 191 2.31 19.10 56.23
CA GLY A 191 2.78 17.76 56.54
C GLY A 191 2.32 16.69 55.54
N PHE A 192 3.16 15.66 55.38
CA PHE A 192 2.95 14.61 54.37
C PHE A 192 1.67 13.77 54.57
N ASP A 193 1.08 13.74 55.77
CA ASP A 193 -0.14 12.98 56.03
C ASP A 193 -1.41 13.60 55.42
N GLY A 194 -1.46 14.93 55.28
CA GLY A 194 -2.50 15.58 54.48
C GLY A 194 -2.37 15.21 53.00
N LEU A 195 -1.14 15.28 52.47
CA LEU A 195 -0.82 14.94 51.08
C LEU A 195 -1.18 13.49 50.72
N ARG A 196 -0.86 12.53 51.61
CA ARG A 196 -1.17 11.09 51.46
C ARG A 196 -2.68 10.80 51.42
N LYS A 197 -3.49 11.52 52.22
CA LYS A 197 -4.94 11.34 52.27
C LYS A 197 -5.66 11.96 51.06
N ALA A 198 -5.02 12.92 50.39
CA ALA A 198 -5.49 13.56 49.17
C ALA A 198 -4.89 12.85 47.92
N GLY A 199 -4.33 13.61 46.97
CA GLY A 199 -3.77 13.09 45.71
C GLY A 199 -2.28 12.73 45.70
N GLY A 200 -1.61 12.74 46.87
CA GLY A 200 -0.17 12.51 46.96
C GLY A 200 0.67 13.63 46.32
N MET A 201 1.98 13.39 46.25
CA MET A 201 2.95 14.29 45.63
C MET A 201 2.69 14.49 44.14
N LEU A 202 2.23 13.46 43.43
CA LEU A 202 1.91 13.55 42.01
C LEU A 202 0.66 14.41 41.76
N GLY A 203 -0.35 14.30 42.64
CA GLY A 203 -1.52 15.18 42.62
C GLY A 203 -1.19 16.64 42.96
N PHE A 204 -0.30 16.87 43.93
CA PHE A 204 0.21 18.20 44.28
C PHE A 204 0.95 18.87 43.10
N LEU A 205 1.98 18.20 42.56
CA LEU A 205 2.77 18.73 41.44
C LEU A 205 1.92 19.01 40.19
N ALA A 206 0.87 18.21 39.95
CA ALA A 206 -0.05 18.41 38.85
C ALA A 206 -1.04 19.56 39.13
N ALA A 207 -1.77 19.51 40.25
CA ALA A 207 -2.94 20.35 40.47
C ALA A 207 -2.62 21.73 41.05
N THR A 208 -1.62 21.85 41.93
CA THR A 208 -1.32 23.11 42.65
C THR A 208 -1.01 24.29 41.70
N PRO A 209 -0.21 24.14 40.62
CA PRO A 209 0.03 25.24 39.68
C PRO A 209 -1.22 25.72 38.94
N LEU A 210 -2.17 24.82 38.65
CA LEU A 210 -3.42 25.16 37.97
C LEU A 210 -4.45 25.74 38.96
N ALA A 211 -4.48 25.23 40.19
CA ALA A 211 -5.37 25.72 41.25
C ALA A 211 -5.06 27.17 41.63
N ALA A 212 -3.79 27.59 41.54
CA ALA A 212 -3.36 28.97 41.73
C ALA A 212 -3.93 29.96 40.70
N ILE A 213 -4.41 29.49 39.54
CA ILE A 213 -5.04 30.33 38.51
C ILE A 213 -6.54 30.49 38.79
N HIS A 214 -7.25 29.38 39.00
CA HIS A 214 -8.67 29.38 39.34
C HIS A 214 -9.10 28.03 39.95
N PRO A 215 -9.85 27.97 41.06
CA PRO A 215 -10.13 26.72 41.76
C PRO A 215 -10.99 25.72 40.96
N ALA A 216 -11.91 26.20 40.11
CA ALA A 216 -12.79 25.32 39.33
C ALA A 216 -12.15 24.77 38.03
N VAL A 217 -11.13 25.43 37.49
CA VAL A 217 -10.53 25.06 36.19
C VAL A 217 -9.83 23.69 36.23
N PRO A 218 -8.95 23.37 37.21
CA PRO A 218 -8.33 22.06 37.26
C PRO A 218 -9.33 20.94 37.59
N VAL A 219 -10.42 21.22 38.31
CA VAL A 219 -11.50 20.23 38.53
C VAL A 219 -12.12 19.82 37.19
N ALA A 220 -12.53 20.80 36.36
CA ALA A 220 -13.06 20.53 35.03
C ALA A 220 -12.05 19.83 34.12
N LEU A 221 -10.78 20.27 34.15
CA LEU A 221 -9.71 19.68 33.34
C LEU A 221 -9.41 18.22 33.72
N TYR A 222 -9.27 17.90 35.01
CA TYR A 222 -9.01 16.51 35.44
C TYR A 222 -10.24 15.62 35.31
N ALA A 223 -11.46 16.14 35.48
CA ALA A 223 -12.68 15.41 35.16
C ALA A 223 -12.75 15.05 33.67
N LEU A 224 -12.43 16.00 32.78
CA LEU A 224 -12.33 15.75 31.34
C LEU A 224 -11.22 14.75 31.00
N LEU A 225 -10.03 14.87 31.62
CA LEU A 225 -8.91 13.95 31.41
C LEU A 225 -9.26 12.52 31.87
N ALA A 226 -9.94 12.39 33.01
CA ALA A 226 -10.47 11.11 33.49
C ALA A 226 -11.50 10.52 32.53
N PHE A 227 -12.47 11.33 32.06
CA PHE A 227 -13.46 10.91 31.06
C PHE A 227 -12.81 10.42 29.76
N VAL A 228 -11.89 11.20 29.19
CA VAL A 228 -11.12 10.80 27.99
C VAL A 228 -10.32 9.52 28.23
N SER A 229 -9.76 9.32 29.42
CA SER A 229 -9.04 8.08 29.75
C SER A 229 -9.95 6.84 29.73
N VAL A 230 -11.23 6.96 30.14
CA VAL A 230 -12.23 5.88 29.99
C VAL A 230 -12.48 5.57 28.52
N LEU A 231 -12.65 6.59 27.66
CA LEU A 231 -12.84 6.41 26.21
C LEU A 231 -11.64 5.69 25.56
N ILE A 232 -10.42 6.06 25.96
CA ILE A 232 -9.19 5.40 25.52
C ILE A 232 -9.16 3.92 25.94
N ILE A 233 -9.51 3.59 27.18
CA ILE A 233 -9.56 2.21 27.68
C ILE A 233 -10.62 1.39 26.91
N THR A 234 -11.83 1.93 26.77
CA THR A 234 -13.02 1.27 26.19
C THR A 234 -13.05 1.25 24.65
N ALA A 235 -12.13 1.94 23.98
CA ALA A 235 -12.04 2.09 22.53
C ALA A 235 -13.21 2.86 21.88
N THR A 236 -13.89 3.73 22.63
CA THR A 236 -15.07 4.43 22.13
C THR A 236 -14.70 5.78 21.50
N PRO A 237 -14.89 5.99 20.18
CA PRO A 237 -14.81 7.31 19.60
C PRO A 237 -15.97 8.18 20.11
N PHE A 238 -15.78 9.50 20.17
CA PHE A 238 -16.76 10.43 20.74
C PHE A 238 -18.15 10.32 20.09
N THR A 239 -18.22 10.06 18.78
CA THR A 239 -19.46 9.86 18.02
C THR A 239 -20.24 8.61 18.43
N ALA A 240 -19.60 7.59 18.99
CA ALA A 240 -20.24 6.34 19.41
C ALA A 240 -20.73 6.35 20.88
N ILE A 241 -20.51 7.45 21.62
CA ILE A 241 -20.89 7.56 23.03
C ILE A 241 -22.41 7.39 23.22
N PRO A 242 -23.32 8.06 22.47
CA PRO A 242 -24.76 7.89 22.66
C PRO A 242 -25.21 6.44 22.45
N ARG A 243 -24.69 5.78 21.39
CA ARG A 243 -25.01 4.38 21.08
C ARG A 243 -24.53 3.41 22.18
N ARG A 244 -23.36 3.68 22.77
CA ARG A 244 -22.81 2.88 23.89
C ARG A 244 -23.56 3.10 25.20
N ILE A 245 -23.99 4.32 25.50
CA ILE A 245 -24.83 4.61 26.69
C ILE A 245 -26.19 3.94 26.53
N ARG A 246 -26.79 4.04 25.34
CA ARG A 246 -28.07 3.39 25.01
C ARG A 246 -28.00 1.86 25.17
N GLY A 247 -27.03 1.19 24.53
CA GLY A 247 -26.85 -0.26 24.69
C GLY A 247 -26.51 -0.71 26.12
N ALA A 248 -25.81 0.13 26.90
CA ALA A 248 -25.56 -0.15 28.31
C ALA A 248 -26.82 0.03 29.18
N TYR A 249 -27.68 1.01 28.87
CA TYR A 249 -28.97 1.22 29.51
C TYR A 249 -29.96 0.09 29.17
N GLU A 250 -30.05 -0.30 27.90
CA GLU A 250 -30.88 -1.41 27.42
C GLU A 250 -30.48 -2.73 28.10
N HIS A 251 -29.18 -3.04 28.17
CA HIS A 251 -28.67 -4.21 28.89
C HIS A 251 -28.90 -4.15 30.41
N LEU A 252 -28.81 -2.97 31.04
CA LEU A 252 -29.09 -2.80 32.47
C LEU A 252 -30.58 -2.92 32.80
N MET A 253 -31.45 -2.49 31.88
CA MET A 253 -32.91 -2.57 32.00
C MET A 253 -33.47 -3.94 31.56
N GLY A 254 -32.62 -4.88 31.14
CA GLY A 254 -33.03 -6.21 30.66
C GLY A 254 -33.81 -6.18 29.34
N ILE A 255 -33.74 -5.07 28.60
CA ILE A 255 -34.32 -4.92 27.27
C ILE A 255 -33.27 -5.42 26.27
N ASP A 256 -33.13 -6.75 26.18
CA ASP A 256 -32.32 -7.38 25.14
C ASP A 256 -33.03 -7.23 23.78
N LEU A 257 -32.86 -6.05 23.16
CA LEU A 257 -33.05 -5.90 21.72
C LEU A 257 -32.05 -6.83 21.02
N MET A 258 -32.56 -7.87 20.36
CA MET A 258 -31.79 -8.71 19.45
C MET A 258 -31.51 -7.94 18.14
N ASP A 259 -30.76 -6.85 18.24
CA ASP A 259 -30.37 -6.08 17.08
C ASP A 259 -29.17 -6.69 16.34
N GLN A 260 -29.48 -7.02 15.11
CA GLN A 260 -28.61 -7.46 14.03
C GLN A 260 -27.50 -6.43 13.77
N GLU A 261 -26.31 -6.62 14.35
CA GLU A 261 -25.11 -5.87 13.92
C GLU A 261 -23.84 -6.73 13.88
N HIS A 262 -23.96 -7.98 13.41
CA HIS A 262 -22.83 -8.86 13.04
C HIS A 262 -23.14 -9.76 11.83
N GLN A 263 -23.54 -9.16 10.71
CA GLN A 263 -23.19 -9.66 9.38
C GLN A 263 -21.97 -8.87 8.89
N ASP A 264 -20.78 -9.46 9.06
CA ASP A 264 -19.57 -9.30 8.20
C ASP A 264 -18.30 -9.91 8.82
N THR A 265 -18.44 -11.07 9.47
CA THR A 265 -17.32 -12.01 9.67
C THR A 265 -17.84 -13.43 9.54
N HIS A 266 -17.57 -14.09 8.41
CA HIS A 266 -17.79 -15.53 8.27
C HIS A 266 -16.83 -16.28 9.22
N ASP A 267 -17.35 -16.74 10.36
CA ASP A 267 -16.65 -17.72 11.18
C ASP A 267 -16.60 -19.06 10.41
N ARG A 268 -15.43 -19.47 9.93
CA ARG A 268 -15.23 -20.70 9.13
C ARG A 268 -14.94 -21.93 9.98
N SER A 269 -15.37 -21.92 11.25
CA SER A 269 -15.12 -22.99 12.23
C SER A 269 -15.73 -24.36 11.88
N TYR A 270 -16.59 -24.44 10.86
CA TYR A 270 -17.16 -25.69 10.33
C TYR A 270 -16.29 -26.43 9.29
N LEU A 271 -15.20 -25.85 8.78
CA LEU A 271 -14.38 -26.46 7.72
C LEU A 271 -13.20 -27.32 8.21
N GLU A 272 -12.85 -27.32 9.50
CA GLU A 272 -11.79 -28.19 10.04
C GLU A 272 -12.36 -29.47 10.69
N ARG A 273 -12.53 -30.52 9.89
CA ARG A 273 -12.83 -31.88 10.38
C ARG A 273 -11.64 -32.83 10.20
N THR A 274 -10.74 -32.90 11.18
CA THR A 274 -9.91 -34.11 11.38
C THR A 274 -9.70 -34.46 12.87
N ALA A 275 -9.58 -35.76 13.13
CA ALA A 275 -9.29 -36.45 14.40
C ALA A 275 -10.36 -36.37 15.52
N ALA A 276 -10.85 -37.55 15.92
CA ALA A 276 -11.90 -37.73 16.93
C ALA A 276 -11.40 -37.52 18.37
N ALA A 277 -12.23 -36.90 19.21
CA ALA A 277 -11.99 -36.72 20.65
C ALA A 277 -12.93 -37.57 21.51
N ALA A 278 -12.37 -38.20 22.56
CA ALA A 278 -13.02 -39.17 23.45
C ALA A 278 -14.14 -38.57 24.34
N PRO A 279 -15.06 -39.40 24.89
CA PRO A 279 -16.29 -38.90 25.53
C PRO A 279 -16.05 -38.16 26.86
N LYS A 280 -16.71 -37.00 27.00
CA LYS A 280 -16.65 -36.15 28.21
C LYS A 280 -17.41 -36.79 29.38
N LYS A 281 -16.73 -36.99 30.53
CA LYS A 281 -17.40 -37.33 31.81
C LYS A 281 -18.09 -36.08 32.40
N LYS A 282 -19.39 -36.17 32.67
CA LYS A 282 -20.13 -35.18 33.47
C LYS A 282 -19.58 -35.12 34.90
N LYS A 283 -19.46 -33.92 35.48
CA LYS A 283 -19.44 -33.71 36.94
C LYS A 283 -20.63 -32.84 37.36
N ARG A 284 -21.19 -33.17 38.52
CA ARG A 284 -22.43 -32.63 39.09
C ARG A 284 -22.28 -31.15 39.47
N LYS A 285 -23.30 -30.33 39.19
CA LYS A 285 -23.63 -29.18 40.06
C LYS A 285 -24.24 -29.72 41.35
N LEU A 286 -23.96 -29.07 42.48
CA LEU A 286 -24.57 -29.35 43.77
C LEU A 286 -25.49 -28.17 44.11
N PHE A 287 -26.70 -28.45 44.61
CA PHE A 287 -27.83 -27.51 44.72
C PHE A 287 -28.33 -27.02 43.34
N GLY A 288 -29.61 -27.13 42.95
CA GLY A 288 -30.87 -27.22 43.72
C GLY A 288 -31.54 -25.84 43.66
N LYS A 289 -32.82 -25.66 43.29
CA LYS A 289 -33.95 -26.60 43.16
C LYS A 289 -35.04 -26.00 42.22
N ASP A 290 -35.86 -26.87 41.62
CA ASP A 290 -37.24 -26.78 41.03
C ASP A 290 -37.95 -25.38 41.00
N GLN A 291 -38.85 -25.04 40.06
CA GLN A 291 -40.00 -25.84 39.57
C GLN A 291 -40.66 -25.25 38.27
N GLU A 292 -41.65 -25.96 37.72
CA GLU A 292 -42.48 -25.66 36.52
C GLU A 292 -43.48 -24.46 36.76
N SER A 293 -44.39 -23.99 35.88
CA SER A 293 -45.09 -24.49 34.66
C SER A 293 -45.87 -23.35 33.95
N ASP A 294 -46.27 -23.54 32.68
CA ASP A 294 -47.43 -22.88 31.98
C ASP A 294 -47.46 -21.33 31.84
N ALA A 295 -48.24 -20.69 30.96
CA ALA A 295 -48.92 -21.07 29.70
C ALA A 295 -49.25 -19.77 28.91
N GLY A 296 -49.78 -19.90 27.68
CA GLY A 296 -50.26 -18.80 26.82
C GLY A 296 -51.37 -17.90 27.43
N LEU A 297 -51.92 -16.91 26.73
CA LEU A 297 -52.25 -16.79 25.31
C LEU A 297 -52.49 -15.30 24.93
N GLU A 298 -52.64 -15.02 23.62
CA GLU A 298 -53.42 -13.88 23.04
C GLU A 298 -52.93 -12.43 23.29
N GLY A 299 -53.23 -11.43 22.44
CA GLY A 299 -53.90 -11.50 21.13
C GLY A 299 -54.58 -10.20 20.67
N TYR A 300 -53.85 -9.37 19.90
CA TYR A 300 -54.34 -8.45 18.84
C TYR A 300 -55.29 -7.26 19.16
N VAL A 301 -55.49 -6.41 18.13
CA VAL A 301 -56.35 -5.20 17.99
C VAL A 301 -55.77 -3.90 18.60
N GLY A 302 -55.71 -2.76 17.89
CA GLY A 302 -56.12 -2.46 16.51
C GLY A 302 -55.68 -1.05 16.04
N ASP A 303 -55.97 -0.73 14.77
CA ASP A 303 -55.46 0.44 14.02
C ASP A 303 -56.24 1.77 14.23
N GLU A 304 -55.82 2.79 13.46
CA GLU A 304 -56.51 4.06 13.08
C GLU A 304 -56.46 5.25 14.06
N ALA A 305 -56.50 6.54 13.64
CA ALA A 305 -56.03 7.23 12.42
C ALA A 305 -56.13 8.77 12.65
N PHE A 306 -55.22 9.56 12.04
CA PHE A 306 -55.25 11.03 11.77
C PHE A 306 -56.04 12.04 12.64
N GLU A 307 -55.36 13.11 13.09
CA GLU A 307 -55.73 14.51 12.71
C GLU A 307 -54.55 15.50 12.91
N HIS A 308 -54.60 16.65 12.22
CA HIS A 308 -53.52 17.66 12.11
C HIS A 308 -53.55 18.76 13.19
N ALA A 309 -52.39 19.38 13.46
CA ALA A 309 -52.30 20.83 13.73
C ALA A 309 -50.90 21.39 13.35
N VAL A 310 -50.89 22.55 12.70
CA VAL A 310 -49.70 23.27 12.17
C VAL A 310 -49.29 24.41 13.11
N ILE A 311 -47.99 24.70 13.22
CA ILE A 311 -47.46 26.08 13.38
C ILE A 311 -46.15 26.17 12.56
N ASP A 312 -46.11 27.05 11.57
CA ASP A 312 -44.89 27.52 10.90
C ASP A 312 -44.28 28.72 11.66
N ASP A 313 -42.99 28.98 11.46
CA ASP A 313 -42.46 30.34 11.22
C ASP A 313 -41.02 30.28 10.68
N ASP A 314 -40.77 31.13 9.68
CA ASP A 314 -39.65 31.13 8.73
C ASP A 314 -38.20 31.20 9.26
N GLU A 315 -37.30 30.38 8.68
CA GLU A 315 -36.01 30.87 8.14
C GLU A 315 -35.69 30.14 6.81
N PRO A 316 -35.18 30.83 5.77
CA PRO A 316 -34.99 30.24 4.44
C PRO A 316 -33.73 29.36 4.34
N GLU A 317 -33.89 28.11 3.90
CA GLU A 317 -32.76 27.28 3.47
C GLU A 317 -32.11 27.86 2.19
N PRO A 318 -30.77 27.90 2.08
CA PRO A 318 -30.10 28.35 0.86
C PRO A 318 -30.23 27.32 -0.27
N GLU A 319 -30.55 27.79 -1.47
CA GLU A 319 -30.75 26.97 -2.67
C GLU A 319 -29.54 26.09 -3.01
N ARG A 320 -29.82 24.89 -3.52
CA ARG A 320 -28.79 23.96 -4.00
C ARG A 320 -28.33 24.41 -5.39
N PRO A 321 -27.04 24.70 -5.63
CA PRO A 321 -26.56 25.07 -6.95
C PRO A 321 -26.68 23.90 -7.93
N ALA A 322 -26.91 24.23 -9.20
CA ALA A 322 -27.11 23.28 -10.30
C ALA A 322 -25.88 22.35 -10.54
N PRO A 323 -26.07 21.18 -11.17
CA PRO A 323 -25.00 20.22 -11.39
C PRO A 323 -23.87 20.81 -12.26
N GLY A 324 -22.63 20.76 -11.76
CA GLY A 324 -21.43 21.18 -12.49
C GLY A 324 -20.59 22.26 -11.81
N VAL A 325 -21.14 22.98 -10.82
CA VAL A 325 -20.38 24.03 -10.09
C VAL A 325 -19.65 23.43 -8.89
N ARG A 326 -18.35 23.72 -8.77
CA ARG A 326 -17.50 23.26 -7.66
C ARG A 326 -17.92 23.94 -6.35
N ARG A 327 -18.29 23.16 -5.33
CA ARG A 327 -18.58 23.69 -3.98
C ARG A 327 -17.33 24.39 -3.41
N PRO A 328 -17.46 25.62 -2.87
CA PRO A 328 -16.35 26.31 -2.22
C PRO A 328 -15.92 25.57 -0.95
N THR A 329 -14.63 25.62 -0.67
CA THR A 329 -14.02 25.03 0.52
C THR A 329 -14.27 25.89 1.77
N GLN A 330 -14.17 25.29 2.96
CA GLN A 330 -14.32 26.04 4.22
C GLN A 330 -13.30 27.20 4.34
N ALA A 331 -12.15 27.12 3.68
CA ALA A 331 -11.16 28.19 3.63
C ALA A 331 -11.65 29.40 2.82
N GLU A 332 -12.31 29.17 1.68
CA GLU A 332 -12.87 30.25 0.84
C GLU A 332 -14.03 30.95 1.56
N ILE A 333 -14.91 30.20 2.22
CA ILE A 333 -16.01 30.75 3.04
C ILE A 333 -15.46 31.58 4.23
N ALA A 334 -14.33 31.17 4.81
CA ALA A 334 -13.67 31.96 5.87
C ALA A 334 -13.05 33.26 5.33
N VAL A 335 -12.41 33.24 4.16
CA VAL A 335 -11.85 34.43 3.51
C VAL A 335 -12.95 35.41 3.09
N GLU A 336 -14.10 34.91 2.63
CA GLU A 336 -15.24 35.73 2.26
C GLU A 336 -15.90 36.41 3.48
N LYS A 337 -16.04 35.69 4.61
CA LYS A 337 -16.45 36.29 5.89
C LYS A 337 -15.45 37.34 6.40
N ILE A 338 -14.15 37.18 6.16
CA ILE A 338 -13.13 38.18 6.51
C ILE A 338 -13.27 39.44 5.63
N LYS A 339 -13.50 39.29 4.32
CA LYS A 339 -13.79 40.43 3.41
C LYS A 339 -15.06 41.18 3.82
N ALA A 340 -16.14 40.46 4.15
CA ALA A 340 -17.38 41.05 4.62
C ALA A 340 -17.19 41.81 5.94
N ALA A 341 -16.47 41.23 6.90
CA ALA A 341 -16.13 41.88 8.17
C ALA A 341 -15.21 43.11 8.03
N GLN A 342 -14.54 43.26 6.88
CA GLN A 342 -13.70 44.42 6.54
C GLN A 342 -14.42 45.43 5.62
N GLY A 343 -15.72 45.26 5.36
CA GLY A 343 -16.53 46.20 4.57
C GLY A 343 -16.18 46.25 3.07
N LEU A 344 -15.54 45.20 2.54
CA LEU A 344 -15.04 45.15 1.16
C LEU A 344 -15.95 44.29 0.25
N GLY A 345 -17.13 44.83 -0.03
CA GLY A 345 -18.08 44.35 -1.04
C GLY A 345 -19.41 45.12 -0.94
N SER A 346 -20.07 45.53 -2.02
CA SER A 346 -19.75 45.46 -3.47
C SER A 346 -20.65 46.43 -4.23
N GLY A 347 -20.20 47.03 -5.34
CA GLY A 347 -21.13 47.74 -6.24
C GLY A 347 -20.50 48.75 -7.20
N ALA A 348 -20.12 48.30 -8.39
CA ALA A 348 -20.14 49.08 -9.63
C ALA A 348 -20.03 48.13 -10.84
N GLN A 349 -20.92 48.27 -11.82
CA GLN A 349 -20.82 47.57 -13.10
C GLN A 349 -19.62 48.07 -13.91
N ALA A 350 -19.01 47.18 -14.68
CA ALA A 350 -18.11 47.54 -15.77
C ALA A 350 -18.83 47.40 -17.11
N PRO A 351 -18.92 48.45 -17.94
CA PRO A 351 -19.16 48.31 -19.38
C PRO A 351 -17.85 47.94 -20.12
N PRO A 352 -17.92 47.38 -21.34
CA PRO A 352 -16.77 46.74 -22.00
C PRO A 352 -15.89 47.69 -22.82
N ALA A 353 -14.61 47.27 -22.94
CA ALA A 353 -13.59 47.55 -23.97
C ALA A 353 -13.48 48.94 -24.64
N GLU A 354 -12.29 49.56 -24.57
CA GLU A 354 -11.41 49.69 -25.75
C GLU A 354 -9.99 50.24 -25.43
N ASN A 355 -9.12 50.18 -26.44
CA ASN A 355 -7.68 50.43 -26.46
C ASN A 355 -7.20 51.81 -25.91
N ALA A 356 -6.07 51.83 -25.20
CA ALA A 356 -4.95 52.78 -25.41
C ALA A 356 -3.82 52.64 -24.37
N THR A 357 -2.66 52.26 -24.89
CA THR A 357 -1.32 52.77 -24.56
C THR A 357 -1.28 54.24 -24.10
N GLU A 358 -0.73 54.52 -22.91
CA GLU A 358 0.38 55.48 -22.71
C GLU A 358 0.88 55.48 -21.25
N ALA A 359 2.20 55.57 -21.07
CA ALA A 359 2.81 55.60 -19.74
C ALA A 359 3.08 57.06 -19.30
N ILE A 360 2.45 57.49 -18.20
CA ILE A 360 2.71 58.78 -17.57
C ILE A 360 3.69 58.59 -16.41
N PRO A 361 4.90 59.20 -16.43
CA PRO A 361 5.90 59.01 -15.38
C PRO A 361 5.61 59.91 -14.18
N LEU A 362 5.33 59.33 -13.01
CA LEU A 362 5.23 60.08 -11.77
C LEU A 362 6.63 60.38 -11.19
N VAL A 363 7.08 61.62 -11.37
CA VAL A 363 8.34 62.12 -10.81
C VAL A 363 8.22 62.28 -9.29
N ILE A 364 9.01 61.52 -8.52
CA ILE A 364 9.25 61.77 -7.10
C ILE A 364 10.66 62.38 -6.95
N PRO A 365 10.79 63.68 -6.63
CA PRO A 365 12.09 64.30 -6.41
C PRO A 365 12.54 64.08 -4.95
N GLY A 366 13.61 63.30 -4.74
CA GLY A 366 14.24 63.19 -3.42
C GLY A 366 14.77 61.81 -3.01
N ALA A 367 15.58 61.17 -3.84
CA ALA A 367 16.43 60.05 -3.41
C ALA A 367 17.87 60.28 -3.88
N ALA A 368 18.84 59.98 -3.02
CA ALA A 368 20.25 60.24 -3.28
C ALA A 368 20.79 59.39 -4.45
N ALA A 369 21.90 59.87 -5.04
CA ALA A 369 22.52 59.26 -6.21
C ALA A 369 22.77 57.74 -6.04
N PRO A 370 22.52 56.93 -7.09
CA PRO A 370 22.77 55.50 -7.03
C PRO A 370 24.27 55.25 -6.88
N ALA A 371 24.65 54.61 -5.76
CA ALA A 371 25.93 53.92 -5.70
C ALA A 371 26.01 52.93 -6.87
N LYS A 372 27.22 52.75 -7.44
CA LYS A 372 27.48 51.75 -8.48
C LYS A 372 26.79 50.44 -8.11
N ALA A 373 25.89 49.96 -8.98
CA ALA A 373 25.50 48.57 -8.95
C ALA A 373 26.78 47.74 -9.04
N ALA A 374 27.12 47.03 -7.97
CA ALA A 374 28.19 46.06 -8.01
C ALA A 374 27.79 45.02 -9.05
N ALA A 375 28.67 44.75 -10.02
CA ALA A 375 28.43 43.67 -10.96
C ALA A 375 28.19 42.38 -10.15
N ALA A 376 27.06 41.71 -10.39
CA ALA A 376 26.74 40.46 -9.72
C ALA A 376 27.93 39.49 -9.88
N PRO A 377 28.38 38.80 -8.82
CA PRO A 377 29.55 37.94 -8.89
C PRO A 377 29.34 36.89 -9.97
N THR A 378 30.16 36.92 -11.02
CA THR A 378 30.06 36.03 -12.18
C THR A 378 30.58 34.64 -11.85
N VAL A 379 29.81 33.92 -11.02
CA VAL A 379 30.05 32.53 -10.66
C VAL A 379 30.00 31.67 -11.93
N PRO A 380 31.00 30.81 -12.20
CA PRO A 380 31.00 29.94 -13.37
C PRO A 380 29.94 28.83 -13.24
N SER A 381 29.24 28.57 -14.34
CA SER A 381 28.54 27.30 -14.54
C SER A 381 29.57 26.21 -14.87
N ASN A 382 29.44 25.04 -14.25
CA ASN A 382 30.24 23.85 -14.58
C ASN A 382 29.34 22.87 -15.37
N PRO A 383 29.17 23.04 -16.70
CA PRO A 383 28.36 22.12 -17.48
C PRO A 383 29.03 20.75 -17.59
N VAL A 384 28.22 19.69 -17.48
CA VAL A 384 28.61 18.37 -18.02
C VAL A 384 28.70 18.54 -19.53
N ALA A 385 29.84 18.15 -20.11
CA ALA A 385 30.15 18.41 -21.53
C ALA A 385 28.98 17.99 -22.45
N PRO A 386 28.49 18.88 -23.33
CA PRO A 386 27.29 18.61 -24.12
C PRO A 386 27.50 17.38 -24.98
N ALA A 387 26.61 16.39 -24.83
CA ALA A 387 26.62 15.22 -25.67
C ALA A 387 26.37 15.66 -27.14
N PRO A 388 27.17 15.20 -28.11
CA PRO A 388 26.96 15.55 -29.51
C PRO A 388 25.56 15.09 -29.96
N PRO A 389 24.94 15.80 -30.92
CA PRO A 389 23.56 15.53 -31.34
C PRO A 389 23.39 14.04 -31.70
N PRO A 390 22.31 13.40 -31.23
CA PRO A 390 22.24 11.96 -31.25
C PRO A 390 22.07 11.39 -32.67
N VAL A 391 23.15 10.80 -33.19
CA VAL A 391 23.13 9.96 -34.40
C VAL A 391 22.09 8.83 -34.22
N PRO A 392 21.30 8.43 -35.23
CA PRO A 392 20.29 7.37 -35.05
C PRO A 392 20.85 6.08 -34.41
N ILE A 393 20.03 5.38 -33.63
CA ILE A 393 20.34 4.01 -33.17
C ILE A 393 20.26 3.09 -34.41
N PRO A 394 21.25 2.23 -34.68
CA PRO A 394 21.17 1.29 -35.79
C PRO A 394 19.99 0.34 -35.59
N GLN A 395 19.15 0.20 -36.61
CA GLN A 395 18.03 -0.74 -36.59
C GLN A 395 18.57 -2.18 -36.54
N ARG A 396 18.17 -2.92 -35.50
CA ARG A 396 18.48 -4.35 -35.33
C ARG A 396 17.27 -5.16 -35.80
N THR A 397 17.50 -5.97 -36.82
CA THR A 397 16.54 -6.91 -37.40
C THR A 397 16.95 -8.32 -37.01
N GLU A 398 16.04 -9.10 -36.42
CA GLU A 398 16.30 -10.47 -36.00
C GLU A 398 15.20 -11.43 -36.47
N GLN A 399 15.59 -12.64 -36.86
CA GLN A 399 14.68 -13.72 -37.17
C GLN A 399 14.25 -14.38 -35.85
N LEU A 400 12.95 -14.46 -35.58
CA LEU A 400 12.44 -15.06 -34.35
C LEU A 400 12.55 -16.59 -34.39
N SER A 401 12.72 -17.20 -33.21
CA SER A 401 12.75 -18.65 -33.01
C SER A 401 11.49 -19.17 -32.29
N LEU A 402 10.82 -18.34 -31.50
CA LEU A 402 9.55 -18.71 -30.85
C LEU A 402 8.35 -18.59 -31.79
N ALA A 403 8.39 -17.67 -32.76
CA ALA A 403 7.25 -17.27 -33.58
C ALA A 403 7.22 -17.88 -35.01
N GLY A 404 8.18 -18.75 -35.35
CA GLY A 404 8.38 -19.22 -36.73
C GLY A 404 9.22 -18.25 -37.55
N ASP A 405 9.20 -18.38 -38.88
CA ASP A 405 10.13 -17.72 -39.82
C ASP A 405 9.88 -16.20 -40.02
N VAL A 406 9.26 -15.55 -39.04
CA VAL A 406 8.91 -14.12 -39.07
C VAL A 406 10.15 -13.29 -38.74
N THR A 407 10.51 -12.40 -39.65
CA THR A 407 11.56 -11.39 -39.42
C THR A 407 10.98 -10.26 -38.56
N TYR A 408 11.56 -10.05 -37.38
CA TYR A 408 11.13 -9.03 -36.43
C TYR A 408 12.13 -7.87 -36.39
N THR A 409 11.60 -6.66 -36.52
CA THR A 409 12.34 -5.40 -36.55
C THR A 409 12.04 -4.59 -35.29
N LEU A 410 13.09 -4.19 -34.56
CA LEU A 410 12.91 -3.26 -33.45
C LEU A 410 12.37 -1.91 -33.95
N PRO A 411 11.54 -1.21 -33.16
CA PRO A 411 11.07 0.13 -33.48
C PRO A 411 12.23 1.10 -33.74
N ALA A 412 12.04 2.01 -34.69
CA ALA A 412 13.07 2.94 -35.11
C ALA A 412 13.27 4.09 -34.10
N SER A 413 14.50 4.61 -33.99
CA SER A 413 14.92 5.57 -32.94
C SER A 413 14.21 6.94 -32.97
N ASP A 414 13.55 7.25 -34.07
CA ASP A 414 12.74 8.44 -34.37
C ASP A 414 11.26 8.29 -33.95
N TYR A 415 10.87 7.10 -33.47
CA TYR A 415 9.56 6.91 -32.83
C TYR A 415 9.46 7.64 -31.49
N LEU A 416 10.61 7.87 -30.85
CA LEU A 416 10.74 8.70 -29.66
C LEU A 416 11.26 10.09 -30.07
N THR A 417 10.53 11.12 -29.68
CA THR A 417 10.83 12.52 -29.93
C THR A 417 12.14 12.96 -29.27
N PRO A 418 12.91 13.88 -29.90
CA PRO A 418 14.04 14.51 -29.22
C PRO A 418 13.55 15.44 -28.11
N GLY A 419 14.27 15.50 -26.99
CA GLY A 419 13.95 16.40 -25.89
C GLY A 419 14.38 17.85 -26.16
N SER A 420 14.01 18.74 -25.24
CA SER A 420 14.44 20.14 -25.27
C SER A 420 15.96 20.27 -25.08
N ILE A 421 16.56 21.20 -25.82
CA ILE A 421 17.99 21.55 -25.67
C ILE A 421 18.22 22.07 -24.23
N PRO A 422 19.17 21.50 -23.46
CA PRO A 422 19.45 21.96 -22.10
C PRO A 422 19.97 23.39 -22.06
N LYS A 423 19.54 24.17 -21.07
CA LYS A 423 20.08 25.51 -20.78
C LYS A 423 21.18 25.41 -19.73
N GLU A 424 22.36 25.96 -19.99
CA GLU A 424 23.47 25.95 -19.03
C GLU A 424 23.36 27.01 -17.92
N ARG A 425 22.73 28.15 -18.21
CA ARG A 425 22.53 29.29 -17.30
C ARG A 425 21.28 30.07 -17.69
N THR A 426 20.53 30.57 -16.71
CA THR A 426 19.48 31.58 -16.90
C THR A 426 19.57 32.67 -15.83
N GLU A 427 18.87 33.79 -16.04
CA GLU A 427 18.76 34.90 -15.08
C GLU A 427 18.29 34.44 -13.68
N ALA A 428 17.44 33.41 -13.62
CA ALA A 428 17.01 32.80 -12.36
C ALA A 428 18.17 32.16 -11.57
N ASN A 429 19.20 31.64 -12.24
CA ASN A 429 20.41 31.14 -11.57
C ASN A 429 21.21 32.29 -10.94
N ASP A 430 21.32 33.42 -11.64
CA ASP A 430 22.06 34.59 -11.18
C ASP A 430 21.37 35.27 -9.97
N ALA A 431 20.04 35.36 -10.00
CA ALA A 431 19.24 35.81 -8.86
C ALA A 431 19.42 34.93 -7.61
N VAL A 432 19.50 33.60 -7.78
CA VAL A 432 19.73 32.67 -6.65
C VAL A 432 21.17 32.76 -6.12
N VAL A 433 22.17 32.95 -6.98
CA VAL A 433 23.56 33.21 -6.53
C VAL A 433 23.64 34.48 -5.67
N ALA A 434 22.97 35.56 -6.08
CA ALA A 434 22.88 36.79 -5.30
C ALA A 434 22.20 36.54 -3.94
N ALA A 435 21.00 35.95 -3.94
CA ALA A 435 20.24 35.67 -2.71
C ALA A 435 20.99 34.76 -1.72
N LEU A 436 21.72 33.75 -2.21
CA LEU A 436 22.61 32.91 -1.38
C LEU A 436 23.76 33.71 -0.77
N THR A 437 24.41 34.56 -1.58
CA THR A 437 25.53 35.39 -1.14
C THR A 437 25.09 36.39 -0.07
N ASP A 438 23.97 37.09 -0.29
CA ASP A 438 23.39 38.05 0.65
C ASP A 438 22.98 37.35 1.96
N THR A 439 22.39 36.16 1.89
CA THR A 439 22.00 35.38 3.08
C THR A 439 23.23 34.99 3.90
N LEU A 440 24.31 34.52 3.26
CA LEU A 440 25.55 34.16 3.97
C LEU A 440 26.17 35.37 4.67
N GLN A 441 26.16 36.54 4.01
CA GLN A 441 26.66 37.80 4.59
C GLN A 441 25.79 38.30 5.76
N GLN A 442 24.46 38.31 5.62
CA GLN A 442 23.52 38.75 6.66
C GLN A 442 23.65 37.93 7.96
N PHE A 443 23.89 36.62 7.84
CA PHE A 443 24.11 35.73 8.98
C PHE A 443 25.60 35.58 9.36
N ASN A 444 26.46 36.41 8.77
CA ASN A 444 27.88 36.55 9.04
C ASN A 444 28.63 35.19 8.98
N VAL A 445 28.34 34.41 7.94
CA VAL A 445 28.94 33.09 7.67
C VAL A 445 29.98 33.23 6.56
N ASP A 446 31.25 33.04 6.91
CA ASP A 446 32.39 33.15 5.99
C ASP A 446 32.42 31.96 5.02
N ALA A 447 31.69 32.11 3.91
CA ALA A 447 31.52 31.13 2.85
C ALA A 447 31.23 31.84 1.52
N THR A 448 31.60 31.21 0.40
CA THR A 448 31.44 31.78 -0.96
C THR A 448 30.82 30.76 -1.91
N VAL A 449 29.93 31.22 -2.79
CA VAL A 449 29.41 30.40 -3.90
C VAL A 449 30.46 30.37 -5.01
N THR A 450 31.07 29.20 -5.25
CA THR A 450 32.21 29.07 -6.17
C THR A 450 31.85 28.57 -7.56
N GLY A 451 30.71 27.89 -7.69
CA GLY A 451 30.19 27.38 -8.95
C GLY A 451 28.74 26.92 -8.83
N PHE A 452 28.11 26.59 -9.95
CA PHE A 452 26.89 25.78 -9.94
C PHE A 452 26.82 24.80 -11.10
N SER A 453 26.11 23.70 -10.88
CA SER A 453 25.79 22.69 -11.88
C SER A 453 24.27 22.66 -12.05
N ARG A 454 23.77 23.01 -13.24
CA ARG A 454 22.34 23.06 -13.55
C ARG A 454 21.87 21.71 -14.09
N GLY A 455 21.04 21.02 -13.30
CA GLY A 455 20.27 19.85 -13.75
C GLY A 455 18.90 20.26 -14.31
N PRO A 456 18.08 19.31 -14.78
CA PRO A 456 16.78 19.60 -15.40
C PRO A 456 15.75 20.18 -14.42
N THR A 457 15.70 19.65 -13.20
CA THR A 457 14.68 20.00 -12.19
C THR A 457 15.23 20.84 -11.05
N VAL A 458 16.52 20.71 -10.75
CA VAL A 458 17.23 21.40 -9.68
C VAL A 458 18.58 21.90 -10.17
N THR A 459 19.03 23.04 -9.65
CA THR A 459 20.41 23.49 -9.77
C THR A 459 21.13 23.25 -8.45
N ARG A 460 22.33 22.67 -8.51
CA ARG A 460 23.23 22.52 -7.36
C ARG A 460 24.23 23.67 -7.33
N TYR A 461 24.12 24.52 -6.32
CA TYR A 461 25.10 25.58 -6.04
C TYR A 461 26.21 25.00 -5.13
N GLU A 462 27.46 25.24 -5.51
CA GLU A 462 28.65 24.78 -4.79
C GLU A 462 29.16 25.91 -3.89
N ILE A 463 29.25 25.65 -2.59
CA ILE A 463 29.64 26.62 -1.57
C ILE A 463 30.88 26.12 -0.85
N GLU A 464 31.95 26.91 -0.89
CA GLU A 464 33.16 26.66 -0.13
C GLU A 464 33.17 27.47 1.17
N LEU A 465 33.73 26.89 2.23
CA LEU A 465 33.84 27.51 3.54
C LEU A 465 35.23 28.11 3.74
N ALA A 466 35.31 29.28 4.35
CA ALA A 466 36.59 29.82 4.80
C ALA A 466 37.22 28.93 5.91
N PRO A 467 38.56 28.84 5.99
CA PRO A 467 39.23 28.07 7.03
C PRO A 467 38.79 28.48 8.45
N GLY A 468 38.31 27.52 9.23
CA GLY A 468 37.78 27.74 10.58
C GLY A 468 36.25 27.89 10.67
N THR A 469 35.55 28.10 9.55
CA THR A 469 34.09 28.13 9.53
C THR A 469 33.52 26.72 9.70
N LYS A 470 32.66 26.56 10.71
CA LYS A 470 31.96 25.30 10.99
C LYS A 470 30.89 25.01 9.94
N VAL A 471 30.89 23.79 9.41
CA VAL A 471 29.87 23.26 8.46
C VAL A 471 28.45 23.42 8.99
N GLU A 472 28.28 23.25 10.30
CA GLU A 472 26.99 23.35 10.98
C GLU A 472 26.33 24.72 10.77
N ARG A 473 27.12 25.81 10.62
CA ARG A 473 26.59 27.16 10.39
C ARG A 473 25.76 27.25 9.10
N VAL A 474 26.23 26.68 8.00
CA VAL A 474 25.49 26.67 6.72
C VAL A 474 24.26 25.76 6.83
N THR A 475 24.37 24.59 7.47
CA THR A 475 23.22 23.69 7.62
C THR A 475 22.12 24.27 8.52
N ALA A 476 22.47 25.08 9.53
CA ALA A 476 21.52 25.77 10.39
C ALA A 476 20.70 26.83 9.64
N LEU A 477 21.28 27.46 8.62
CA LEU A 477 20.60 28.45 7.77
C LEU A 477 19.62 27.83 6.75
N SER A 478 19.38 26.52 6.76
CA SER A 478 18.48 25.86 5.81
C SER A 478 17.11 26.54 5.65
N LYS A 479 16.51 27.03 6.75
CA LYS A 479 15.21 27.74 6.70
C LYS A 479 15.35 29.16 6.12
N ASN A 480 16.43 29.86 6.43
CA ASN A 480 16.71 31.21 5.97
C ASN A 480 17.05 31.21 4.47
N ILE A 481 17.80 30.22 4.01
CA ILE A 481 18.09 29.98 2.59
C ILE A 481 16.78 29.68 1.85
N SER A 482 15.95 28.75 2.34
CA SER A 482 14.61 28.50 1.78
C SER A 482 13.74 29.76 1.66
N TYR A 483 13.78 30.64 2.66
CA TYR A 483 13.06 31.91 2.62
C TYR A 483 13.64 32.87 1.56
N ALA A 484 14.96 33.06 1.54
CA ALA A 484 15.64 33.98 0.64
C ALA A 484 15.52 33.60 -0.84
N VAL A 485 15.51 32.29 -1.15
CA VAL A 485 15.34 31.77 -2.53
C VAL A 485 13.89 31.44 -2.87
N ALA A 486 12.94 31.86 -2.01
CA ALA A 486 11.49 31.64 -2.16
C ALA A 486 11.10 30.17 -2.45
N SER A 487 11.78 29.20 -1.83
CA SER A 487 11.57 27.77 -2.08
C SER A 487 11.55 26.92 -0.80
N SER A 488 10.47 26.16 -0.63
CA SER A 488 10.31 25.15 0.43
C SER A 488 11.31 24.00 0.33
N ASP A 489 11.75 23.66 -0.88
CA ASP A 489 12.33 22.34 -1.20
C ASP A 489 13.84 22.38 -1.41
N VAL A 490 14.53 23.14 -0.53
CA VAL A 490 15.99 23.24 -0.51
C VAL A 490 16.61 22.02 0.16
N ARG A 491 17.58 21.39 -0.53
CA ARG A 491 18.32 20.21 -0.04
C ARG A 491 19.81 20.52 0.06
N ILE A 492 20.32 20.53 1.29
CA ILE A 492 21.75 20.72 1.57
C ILE A 492 22.46 19.36 1.64
N LEU A 493 23.48 19.18 0.81
CA LEU A 493 24.42 18.06 0.79
C LEU A 493 25.75 18.52 1.39
N SER A 494 26.17 17.91 2.49
CA SER A 494 27.44 18.23 3.14
C SER A 494 28.18 16.96 3.60
N PRO A 495 29.45 16.76 3.17
CA PRO A 495 30.09 17.37 1.99
C PRO A 495 29.56 16.77 0.68
N ILE A 496 29.81 17.44 -0.45
CA ILE A 496 29.62 16.85 -1.79
C ILE A 496 30.60 15.67 -1.97
N PRO A 497 30.17 14.48 -2.43
CA PRO A 497 31.07 13.36 -2.70
C PRO A 497 32.19 13.75 -3.67
N GLY A 498 33.45 13.65 -3.24
CA GLY A 498 34.63 13.97 -4.05
C GLY A 498 35.02 15.45 -4.12
N LYS A 499 34.29 16.37 -3.47
CA LYS A 499 34.64 17.81 -3.40
C LYS A 499 34.63 18.33 -1.95
N SER A 500 35.50 19.27 -1.64
CA SER A 500 35.57 19.95 -0.33
C SER A 500 34.56 21.10 -0.18
N ALA A 501 33.36 20.92 -0.71
CA ALA A 501 32.31 21.94 -0.80
C ALA A 501 30.96 21.42 -0.25
N ILE A 502 30.09 22.35 0.13
CA ILE A 502 28.68 22.10 0.45
C ILE A 502 27.86 22.32 -0.82
N GLY A 503 26.99 21.37 -1.16
CA GLY A 503 26.07 21.49 -2.29
C GLY A 503 24.70 21.90 -1.80
N ILE A 504 24.14 23.00 -2.31
CA ILE A 504 22.75 23.38 -2.06
C ILE A 504 21.96 23.14 -3.35
N GLU A 505 21.10 22.12 -3.34
CA GLU A 505 20.16 21.84 -4.43
C GLU A 505 18.90 22.68 -4.24
N ILE A 506 18.58 23.50 -5.24
CA ILE A 506 17.41 24.41 -5.26
C ILE A 506 16.59 24.10 -6.52
N PRO A 507 15.25 23.99 -6.44
CA PRO A 507 14.39 23.80 -7.60
C PRO A 507 14.56 24.88 -8.66
N ASN A 508 14.59 24.46 -9.93
CA ASN A 508 14.50 25.39 -11.05
C ASN A 508 13.07 25.92 -11.18
N THR A 509 12.93 27.20 -11.50
CA THR A 509 11.67 27.80 -11.93
C THR A 509 11.35 27.37 -13.37
N ASP A 510 12.34 27.38 -14.26
CA ASP A 510 12.23 26.90 -15.63
C ASP A 510 12.75 25.45 -15.78
N ARG A 511 11.89 24.48 -15.46
CA ARG A 511 12.21 23.05 -15.47
C ARG A 511 12.24 22.46 -16.87
N GLU A 512 13.15 21.51 -17.09
CA GLU A 512 13.28 20.80 -18.37
C GLU A 512 12.67 19.40 -18.31
N THR A 513 11.84 19.04 -19.31
CA THR A 513 11.31 17.69 -19.46
C THR A 513 12.36 16.76 -20.07
N VAL A 514 12.64 15.64 -19.40
CA VAL A 514 13.62 14.65 -19.86
C VAL A 514 12.97 13.63 -20.80
N SER A 515 13.11 13.79 -22.12
CA SER A 515 12.62 12.79 -23.08
C SER A 515 13.35 11.45 -22.94
N LEU A 516 12.59 10.34 -22.93
CA LEU A 516 13.12 8.99 -23.01
C LEU A 516 13.99 8.76 -24.25
N GLY A 517 13.62 9.38 -25.38
CA GLY A 517 14.37 9.25 -26.63
C GLY A 517 15.82 9.69 -26.49
N ASP A 518 16.07 10.78 -25.76
CA ASP A 518 17.44 11.28 -25.53
C ASP A 518 18.24 10.35 -24.59
N VAL A 519 17.57 9.81 -23.57
CA VAL A 519 18.17 8.86 -22.61
C VAL A 519 18.61 7.58 -23.34
N LEU A 520 17.76 7.03 -24.22
CA LEU A 520 18.08 5.82 -25.01
C LEU A 520 19.06 6.09 -26.16
N ARG A 521 19.09 7.31 -26.70
CA ARG A 521 20.10 7.74 -27.68
C ARG A 521 21.45 8.14 -27.05
N SER A 522 21.55 8.20 -25.72
CA SER A 522 22.79 8.59 -25.01
C SER A 522 23.95 7.60 -25.20
N GLN A 523 25.19 8.07 -25.02
CA GLN A 523 26.38 7.20 -25.07
C GLN A 523 26.37 6.11 -23.99
N ASN A 524 25.71 6.36 -22.84
CA ASN A 524 25.56 5.39 -21.77
C ASN A 524 24.63 4.23 -22.19
N ALA A 525 23.57 4.52 -22.94
CA ALA A 525 22.69 3.49 -23.51
C ALA A 525 23.37 2.70 -24.64
N ARG A 526 24.11 3.37 -25.54
CA ARG A 526 24.81 2.73 -26.67
C ARG A 526 25.96 1.80 -26.27
N ARG A 527 26.53 1.98 -25.08
CA ARG A 527 27.61 1.14 -24.55
C ARG A 527 27.19 -0.29 -24.18
N THR A 528 25.91 -0.61 -24.26
CA THR A 528 25.37 -1.92 -23.85
C THR A 528 24.19 -2.31 -24.75
N ASP A 529 24.31 -3.44 -25.45
CA ASP A 529 23.23 -3.97 -26.30
C ASP A 529 22.26 -4.90 -25.54
N HIS A 530 22.45 -5.05 -24.23
CA HIS A 530 21.64 -5.94 -23.40
C HIS A 530 20.14 -5.54 -23.45
N PRO A 531 19.20 -6.50 -23.63
CA PRO A 531 17.78 -6.23 -23.84
C PRO A 531 17.09 -5.63 -22.60
N MET A 532 17.43 -6.13 -21.40
CA MET A 532 16.91 -5.61 -20.11
C MET A 532 17.47 -4.23 -19.68
N VAL A 533 17.95 -3.41 -20.61
CA VAL A 533 18.43 -2.04 -20.34
C VAL A 533 17.28 -1.05 -20.50
N MET A 534 17.08 -0.21 -19.49
CA MET A 534 16.06 0.83 -19.47
C MET A 534 16.66 2.22 -19.29
N GLY A 535 16.00 3.23 -19.87
CA GLY A 535 16.27 4.63 -19.54
C GLY A 535 15.70 4.96 -18.16
N VAL A 536 16.53 5.47 -17.26
CA VAL A 536 16.05 5.97 -15.95
C VAL A 536 15.70 7.44 -16.06
N GLY A 537 16.55 8.25 -16.70
CA GLY A 537 16.35 9.69 -16.83
C GLY A 537 17.66 10.48 -16.89
N LYS A 538 17.69 11.65 -16.27
CA LYS A 538 18.91 12.44 -16.04
C LYS A 538 19.18 12.60 -14.54
N ASP A 539 20.44 12.70 -14.14
CA ASP A 539 20.81 13.12 -12.79
C ASP A 539 20.76 14.65 -12.61
N VAL A 540 21.07 15.09 -11.39
CA VAL A 540 21.15 16.50 -10.97
C VAL A 540 22.26 17.33 -11.64
N GLU A 541 23.19 16.69 -12.34
CA GLU A 541 24.25 17.34 -13.13
C GLU A 541 23.91 17.31 -14.64
N GLY A 542 22.74 16.78 -15.01
CA GLY A 542 22.28 16.64 -16.40
C GLY A 542 22.77 15.37 -17.09
N GLY A 543 23.53 14.51 -16.41
CA GLY A 543 24.06 13.26 -16.94
C GLY A 543 22.97 12.22 -17.20
N TYR A 544 23.03 11.54 -18.35
CA TYR A 544 22.05 10.50 -18.70
C TYR A 544 22.23 9.22 -17.88
N VAL A 545 21.18 8.82 -17.16
CA VAL A 545 21.16 7.63 -16.29
C VAL A 545 20.39 6.50 -16.98
N VAL A 546 21.03 5.34 -17.08
CA VAL A 546 20.44 4.09 -17.58
C VAL A 546 20.67 2.97 -16.57
N ALA A 547 19.72 2.04 -16.49
CA ALA A 547 19.80 0.88 -15.60
C ALA A 547 19.67 -0.42 -16.41
N ASN A 548 20.17 -1.53 -15.85
CA ASN A 548 19.97 -2.86 -16.41
C ASN A 548 19.30 -3.74 -15.36
N LEU A 549 18.05 -4.13 -15.61
CA LEU A 549 17.23 -4.92 -14.70
C LEU A 549 17.83 -6.31 -14.44
N ALA A 550 18.60 -6.91 -15.37
CA ALA A 550 19.29 -8.18 -15.12
C ALA A 550 20.42 -8.04 -14.07
N LYS A 551 21.02 -6.85 -13.94
CA LYS A 551 22.00 -6.54 -12.88
C LYS A 551 21.33 -6.09 -11.58
N MET A 552 20.09 -5.62 -11.65
CA MET A 552 19.27 -5.09 -10.57
C MET A 552 17.98 -5.92 -10.47
N PRO A 553 18.06 -7.20 -10.11
CA PRO A 553 17.10 -8.23 -10.53
C PRO A 553 15.65 -7.96 -10.12
N HIS A 554 15.46 -7.23 -9.04
CA HIS A 554 14.16 -6.77 -8.56
C HIS A 554 14.24 -5.29 -8.20
N LEU A 555 13.17 -4.55 -8.51
CA LEU A 555 13.05 -3.11 -8.32
C LEU A 555 11.74 -2.79 -7.58
N LEU A 556 11.84 -2.05 -6.48
CA LEU A 556 10.68 -1.46 -5.80
C LEU A 556 10.52 -0.01 -6.26
N VAL A 557 9.35 0.34 -6.78
CA VAL A 557 8.98 1.70 -7.22
C VAL A 557 7.86 2.21 -6.33
N ALA A 558 7.98 3.41 -5.78
CA ALA A 558 6.93 3.98 -4.95
C ALA A 558 6.88 5.51 -5.00
N GLY A 559 5.70 6.08 -4.73
CA GLY A 559 5.48 7.51 -4.66
C GLY A 559 3.99 7.84 -4.60
N ALA A 560 3.66 9.08 -4.23
CA ALA A 560 2.27 9.53 -4.24
C ALA A 560 1.68 9.60 -5.66
N THR A 561 0.34 9.61 -5.76
CA THR A 561 -0.36 9.86 -7.02
C THR A 561 0.12 11.18 -7.65
N GLY A 562 0.42 11.18 -8.96
CA GLY A 562 0.97 12.33 -9.67
C GLY A 562 2.48 12.60 -9.48
N ALA A 563 3.17 11.84 -8.62
CA ALA A 563 4.61 12.06 -8.35
C ALA A 563 5.54 11.64 -9.51
N GLY A 564 5.06 10.82 -10.47
CA GLY A 564 5.83 10.33 -11.61
C GLY A 564 5.94 8.80 -11.73
N LYS A 565 5.42 8.03 -10.75
CA LYS A 565 5.46 6.55 -10.69
C LYS A 565 5.10 5.89 -12.03
N SER A 566 3.91 6.19 -12.56
CA SER A 566 3.37 5.51 -13.74
C SER A 566 4.07 5.91 -15.04
N SER A 567 4.47 7.18 -15.16
CA SER A 567 5.31 7.66 -16.27
C SER A 567 6.64 6.90 -16.35
N PHE A 568 7.28 6.64 -15.21
CA PHE A 568 8.49 5.84 -15.14
C PHE A 568 8.26 4.36 -15.49
N VAL A 569 7.15 3.75 -15.05
CA VAL A 569 6.79 2.38 -15.47
C VAL A 569 6.58 2.33 -16.98
N ASN A 570 5.92 3.33 -17.57
CA ASN A 570 5.74 3.44 -19.02
C ASN A 570 7.04 3.67 -19.78
N SER A 571 7.94 4.52 -19.28
CA SER A 571 9.25 4.74 -19.91
C SER A 571 10.17 3.52 -19.79
N MET A 572 10.04 2.73 -18.71
CA MET A 572 10.68 1.42 -18.57
C MET A 572 10.15 0.41 -19.60
N ILE A 573 8.83 0.20 -19.69
CA ILE A 573 8.24 -0.77 -20.63
C ILE A 573 8.60 -0.39 -22.07
N THR A 574 8.43 0.89 -22.43
CA THR A 574 8.81 1.41 -23.75
C THR A 574 10.31 1.19 -24.02
N SER A 575 11.20 1.40 -23.03
CA SER A 575 12.63 1.11 -23.20
C SER A 575 12.90 -0.34 -23.59
N ILE A 576 12.15 -1.31 -23.05
CA ILE A 576 12.29 -2.72 -23.39
C ILE A 576 11.73 -3.01 -24.79
N LEU A 577 10.55 -2.49 -25.14
CA LEU A 577 9.96 -2.67 -26.47
C LEU A 577 10.83 -2.09 -27.60
N MET A 578 11.54 -0.99 -27.34
CA MET A 578 12.50 -0.37 -28.25
C MET A 578 13.80 -1.19 -28.44
N ARG A 579 14.06 -2.20 -27.60
CA ARG A 579 15.40 -2.83 -27.48
C ARG A 579 15.42 -4.36 -27.47
N ALA A 580 14.29 -5.01 -27.19
CA ALA A 580 14.21 -6.45 -26.98
C ALA A 580 13.16 -7.10 -27.87
N THR A 581 13.49 -8.27 -28.41
CA THR A 581 12.51 -9.11 -29.12
C THR A 581 11.69 -9.96 -28.14
N PRO A 582 10.51 -10.50 -28.54
CA PRO A 582 9.74 -11.45 -27.73
C PRO A 582 10.48 -12.76 -27.40
N ASP A 583 11.59 -13.03 -28.07
CA ASP A 583 12.50 -14.17 -27.83
C ASP A 583 13.59 -13.83 -26.80
N GLU A 584 13.89 -12.55 -26.60
CA GLU A 584 14.81 -12.08 -25.56
C GLU A 584 14.09 -11.77 -24.25
N VAL A 585 12.90 -11.16 -24.29
CA VAL A 585 12.13 -10.75 -23.12
C VAL A 585 10.65 -11.06 -23.27
N ARG A 586 10.07 -11.67 -22.25
CA ARG A 586 8.63 -11.87 -22.07
C ARG A 586 8.12 -11.20 -20.80
N MET A 587 6.85 -10.82 -20.79
CA MET A 587 6.25 -9.99 -19.75
C MET A 587 4.99 -10.61 -19.16
N VAL A 588 4.79 -10.38 -17.86
CA VAL A 588 3.53 -10.56 -17.15
C VAL A 588 3.18 -9.22 -16.52
N MET A 589 2.03 -8.66 -16.89
CA MET A 589 1.57 -7.35 -16.43
C MET A 589 0.34 -7.48 -15.54
N VAL A 590 0.39 -6.83 -14.37
CA VAL A 590 -0.71 -6.77 -13.41
C VAL A 590 -1.12 -5.31 -13.21
N ASP A 591 -2.31 -4.98 -13.68
CA ASP A 591 -2.96 -3.66 -13.52
C ASP A 591 -4.37 -3.88 -12.95
N PRO A 592 -4.54 -3.87 -11.61
CA PRO A 592 -5.83 -4.07 -10.97
C PRO A 592 -6.80 -2.89 -11.19
N LYS A 593 -6.32 -1.73 -11.66
CA LYS A 593 -7.11 -0.51 -11.84
C LYS A 593 -7.54 -0.28 -13.29
N ARG A 594 -6.87 -0.91 -14.26
CA ARG A 594 -7.10 -0.77 -15.73
C ARG A 594 -6.84 0.63 -16.26
N VAL A 595 -5.84 1.32 -15.72
CA VAL A 595 -5.54 2.72 -16.07
C VAL A 595 -4.19 2.86 -16.76
N GLU A 596 -3.17 2.13 -16.30
CA GLU A 596 -1.77 2.49 -16.57
C GLU A 596 -1.13 1.58 -17.63
N LEU A 597 -1.50 0.29 -17.65
CA LEU A 597 -0.85 -0.71 -18.52
C LEU A 597 -1.70 -1.14 -19.72
N THR A 598 -2.98 -0.75 -19.77
CA THR A 598 -3.94 -1.15 -20.82
C THR A 598 -3.48 -0.80 -22.24
N ALA A 599 -2.67 0.25 -22.41
CA ALA A 599 -2.04 0.63 -23.67
C ALA A 599 -1.16 -0.47 -24.30
N TYR A 600 -0.64 -1.41 -23.50
CA TYR A 600 0.22 -2.51 -23.99
C TYR A 600 -0.56 -3.82 -24.29
N GLU A 601 -1.90 -3.83 -24.20
CA GLU A 601 -2.67 -5.06 -24.43
C GLU A 601 -2.44 -5.63 -25.84
N GLY A 602 -2.16 -6.93 -25.93
CA GLY A 602 -1.88 -7.62 -27.19
C GLY A 602 -0.46 -7.48 -27.76
N VAL A 603 0.51 -6.88 -27.05
CA VAL A 603 1.93 -6.94 -27.50
C VAL A 603 2.48 -8.38 -27.42
N PRO A 604 3.28 -8.84 -28.39
CA PRO A 604 3.80 -10.20 -28.47
C PRO A 604 4.76 -10.60 -27.34
N HIS A 605 5.28 -9.62 -26.58
CA HIS A 605 6.07 -9.89 -25.38
C HIS A 605 5.22 -10.43 -24.22
N LEU A 606 3.90 -10.21 -24.20
CA LEU A 606 3.03 -10.72 -23.14
C LEU A 606 2.94 -12.25 -23.17
N ILE A 607 2.88 -12.86 -21.97
CA ILE A 607 2.56 -14.29 -21.77
C ILE A 607 1.06 -14.49 -21.51
N THR A 608 0.41 -13.48 -20.94
CA THR A 608 -1.02 -13.45 -20.64
C THR A 608 -1.62 -12.11 -21.05
N PRO A 609 -2.95 -12.02 -21.23
CA PRO A 609 -3.65 -10.74 -21.15
C PRO A 609 -3.29 -10.02 -19.85
N ILE A 610 -3.47 -8.69 -19.81
CA ILE A 610 -3.18 -7.91 -18.61
C ILE A 610 -4.06 -8.36 -17.45
N ILE A 611 -3.44 -8.69 -16.31
CA ILE A 611 -4.14 -9.29 -15.18
C ILE A 611 -4.78 -8.19 -14.34
N THR A 612 -6.11 -8.11 -14.42
CA THR A 612 -6.91 -7.07 -13.74
C THR A 612 -7.58 -7.54 -12.45
N ASN A 613 -7.50 -8.83 -12.12
CA ASN A 613 -8.07 -9.39 -10.89
C ASN A 613 -6.94 -9.72 -9.89
N PRO A 614 -6.94 -9.15 -8.66
CA PRO A 614 -5.88 -9.40 -7.66
C PRO A 614 -5.68 -10.87 -7.27
N LYS A 615 -6.74 -11.72 -7.29
CA LYS A 615 -6.61 -13.16 -7.00
C LYS A 615 -5.86 -13.87 -8.11
N LYS A 616 -6.23 -13.60 -9.37
CA LYS A 616 -5.51 -14.12 -10.55
C LYS A 616 -4.06 -13.63 -10.60
N ALA A 617 -3.79 -12.43 -10.09
CA ALA A 617 -2.42 -11.92 -9.98
C ALA A 617 -1.59 -12.71 -8.96
N ALA A 618 -2.15 -13.09 -7.81
CA ALA A 618 -1.49 -13.97 -6.85
C ALA A 618 -1.21 -15.37 -7.46
N GLU A 619 -2.18 -15.95 -8.18
CA GLU A 619 -2.02 -17.21 -8.92
C GLU A 619 -0.92 -17.12 -10.00
N ALA A 620 -0.84 -15.99 -10.72
CA ALA A 620 0.21 -15.75 -11.71
C ALA A 620 1.60 -15.60 -11.06
N LEU A 621 1.72 -14.97 -9.89
CA LEU A 621 2.97 -14.96 -9.12
C LEU A 621 3.37 -16.38 -8.68
N GLN A 622 2.41 -17.23 -8.28
CA GLN A 622 2.67 -18.65 -8.01
C GLN A 622 3.05 -19.45 -9.27
N TRP A 623 2.54 -19.07 -10.45
CA TRP A 623 3.02 -19.63 -11.72
C TRP A 623 4.45 -19.20 -12.03
N VAL A 624 4.81 -17.93 -11.84
CA VAL A 624 6.19 -17.44 -12.00
C VAL A 624 7.16 -18.20 -11.08
N VAL A 625 6.73 -18.51 -9.86
CA VAL A 625 7.47 -19.37 -8.92
C VAL A 625 7.68 -20.79 -9.46
N ARG A 626 6.69 -21.39 -10.15
CA ARG A 626 6.84 -22.71 -10.79
C ARG A 626 7.74 -22.68 -12.03
N GLU A 627 7.63 -21.66 -12.87
CA GLU A 627 8.52 -21.41 -14.02
C GLU A 627 9.98 -21.20 -13.55
N MET A 628 10.18 -20.53 -12.42
CA MET A 628 11.50 -20.37 -11.79
C MET A 628 12.11 -21.72 -11.40
N ASP A 629 11.35 -22.59 -10.73
CA ASP A 629 11.80 -23.93 -10.32
C ASP A 629 12.15 -24.78 -11.55
N ALA A 630 11.27 -24.81 -12.55
CA ALA A 630 11.48 -25.57 -13.79
C ALA A 630 12.75 -25.12 -14.53
N ARG A 631 13.02 -23.81 -14.60
CA ARG A 631 14.28 -23.27 -15.14
C ARG A 631 15.49 -23.69 -14.31
N TYR A 632 15.39 -23.72 -12.99
CA TYR A 632 16.48 -24.17 -12.12
C TYR A 632 16.79 -25.65 -12.29
N ASP A 633 15.77 -26.49 -12.41
CA ASP A 633 15.93 -27.93 -12.67
C ASP A 633 16.61 -28.16 -14.02
N ASP A 634 16.19 -27.47 -15.09
CA ASP A 634 16.88 -27.54 -16.38
C ASP A 634 18.33 -27.02 -16.31
N LEU A 635 18.56 -25.87 -15.68
CA LEU A 635 19.92 -25.34 -15.47
C LEU A 635 20.81 -26.35 -14.75
N ALA A 636 20.31 -26.99 -13.68
CA ALA A 636 21.03 -28.02 -12.93
C ALA A 636 21.28 -29.28 -13.77
N ASN A 637 20.27 -29.77 -14.49
CA ASN A 637 20.34 -30.95 -15.36
C ASN A 637 21.41 -30.80 -16.47
N TYR A 638 21.53 -29.60 -17.05
CA TYR A 638 22.52 -29.31 -18.09
C TYR A 638 23.84 -28.73 -17.54
N GLY A 639 23.98 -28.57 -16.22
CA GLY A 639 25.23 -28.14 -15.57
C GLY A 639 25.54 -26.63 -15.64
N PHE A 640 24.54 -25.78 -15.90
CA PHE A 640 24.68 -24.33 -15.96
C PHE A 640 24.26 -23.65 -14.65
N LYS A 641 24.87 -22.50 -14.35
CA LYS A 641 24.53 -21.68 -13.16
C LYS A 641 23.62 -20.50 -13.46
N HIS A 642 23.60 -20.03 -14.71
CA HIS A 642 22.91 -18.83 -15.14
C HIS A 642 22.27 -19.03 -16.51
N ILE A 643 21.08 -18.46 -16.69
CA ILE A 643 20.33 -18.46 -17.95
C ILE A 643 21.15 -17.93 -19.13
N ASP A 644 22.00 -16.92 -18.94
CA ASP A 644 22.83 -16.34 -19.99
C ASP A 644 23.76 -17.37 -20.63
N ASP A 645 24.39 -18.22 -19.81
CA ASP A 645 25.36 -19.21 -20.27
C ASP A 645 24.67 -20.44 -20.86
N PHE A 646 23.51 -20.81 -20.29
CA PHE A 646 22.62 -21.80 -20.88
C PHE A 646 22.14 -21.36 -22.28
N ASN A 647 21.63 -20.13 -22.41
CA ASN A 647 21.16 -19.58 -23.67
C ASN A 647 22.27 -19.50 -24.73
N LYS A 648 23.50 -19.10 -24.35
CA LYS A 648 24.67 -19.16 -25.24
C LYS A 648 24.96 -20.60 -25.69
N ALA A 649 24.87 -21.58 -24.80
CA ALA A 649 25.11 -22.98 -25.13
C ALA A 649 24.02 -23.60 -26.01
N VAL A 650 22.74 -23.25 -25.78
CA VAL A 650 21.61 -23.65 -26.64
C VAL A 650 21.76 -23.04 -28.03
N ARG A 651 22.01 -21.73 -28.14
CA ARG A 651 22.27 -21.05 -29.44
C ARG A 651 23.49 -21.62 -30.17
N ALA A 652 24.49 -22.13 -29.44
CA ALA A 652 25.65 -22.80 -30.01
C ALA A 652 25.45 -24.31 -30.27
N GLY A 653 24.23 -24.87 -30.11
CA GLY A 653 23.92 -26.28 -30.35
C GLY A 653 24.58 -27.26 -29.38
N LYS A 654 25.13 -26.79 -28.24
CA LYS A 654 25.86 -27.60 -27.26
C LYS A 654 24.95 -28.32 -26.26
N VAL A 655 23.73 -27.82 -26.09
CA VAL A 655 22.70 -28.44 -25.23
C VAL A 655 21.82 -29.30 -26.13
N GLN A 656 21.88 -30.62 -25.95
CA GLN A 656 21.00 -31.57 -26.63
C GLN A 656 19.97 -32.10 -25.62
N PRO A 657 18.71 -32.35 -26.05
CA PRO A 657 17.73 -32.98 -25.18
C PRO A 657 18.18 -34.39 -24.78
N PRO A 658 17.68 -34.93 -23.65
CA PRO A 658 17.96 -36.31 -23.25
C PRO A 658 17.56 -37.30 -24.35
N VAL A 659 18.31 -38.40 -24.46
CA VAL A 659 17.95 -39.52 -25.34
C VAL A 659 16.52 -39.96 -25.03
N ASP A 660 15.73 -40.22 -26.08
CA ASP A 660 14.28 -40.48 -26.08
C ASP A 660 13.34 -39.29 -25.78
N SER A 661 13.86 -38.07 -25.53
CA SER A 661 13.01 -36.89 -25.34
C SER A 661 12.58 -36.24 -26.66
N LYS A 662 11.26 -36.05 -26.85
CA LYS A 662 10.70 -35.26 -27.96
C LYS A 662 10.79 -33.74 -27.75
N ARG A 663 11.41 -33.28 -26.64
CA ARG A 663 11.46 -31.86 -26.26
C ARG A 663 12.49 -31.09 -27.10
N VAL A 664 12.05 -30.07 -27.83
CA VAL A 664 12.96 -29.12 -28.48
C VAL A 664 13.44 -28.11 -27.43
N ILE A 665 14.74 -28.10 -27.16
CA ILE A 665 15.35 -27.10 -26.27
C ILE A 665 15.49 -25.78 -27.04
N ARG A 666 14.98 -24.70 -26.45
CA ARG A 666 15.09 -23.33 -26.98
C ARG A 666 15.70 -22.42 -25.90
N PRO A 667 16.31 -21.28 -26.26
CA PRO A 667 16.74 -20.29 -25.29
C PRO A 667 15.55 -19.80 -24.46
N TYR A 668 15.75 -19.59 -23.16
CA TYR A 668 14.73 -19.00 -22.30
C TYR A 668 14.77 -17.47 -22.42
N PRO A 669 13.64 -16.79 -22.71
CA PRO A 669 13.56 -15.35 -22.60
C PRO A 669 13.67 -14.92 -21.13
N TYR A 670 14.20 -13.73 -20.87
CA TYR A 670 14.04 -13.08 -19.57
C TYR A 670 12.54 -12.88 -19.30
N LEU A 671 12.11 -13.09 -18.06
CA LEU A 671 10.72 -12.90 -17.66
C LEU A 671 10.62 -11.67 -16.78
N LEU A 672 9.99 -10.61 -17.28
CA LEU A 672 9.75 -9.36 -16.57
C LEU A 672 8.32 -9.32 -16.04
N VAL A 673 8.18 -9.45 -14.72
CA VAL A 673 6.89 -9.36 -14.02
C VAL A 673 6.72 -7.94 -13.49
N ILE A 674 5.63 -7.28 -13.89
CA ILE A 674 5.33 -5.87 -13.56
C ILE A 674 4.01 -5.83 -12.80
N VAL A 675 4.04 -5.29 -11.59
CA VAL A 675 2.85 -5.06 -10.77
C VAL A 675 2.73 -3.55 -10.56
N ASP A 676 1.70 -2.90 -11.13
CA ASP A 676 1.57 -1.44 -11.01
C ASP A 676 1.17 -0.98 -9.59
N GLU A 677 0.29 -1.73 -8.92
CA GLU A 677 -0.19 -1.43 -7.58
C GLU A 677 -0.15 -2.68 -6.68
N LEU A 678 1.00 -2.91 -6.05
CA LEU A 678 1.18 -3.99 -5.07
C LEU A 678 0.18 -3.90 -3.90
N ALA A 679 -0.26 -2.69 -3.54
CA ALA A 679 -1.19 -2.50 -2.43
C ALA A 679 -2.52 -3.24 -2.63
N ASP A 680 -3.06 -3.26 -3.85
CA ASP A 680 -4.35 -3.90 -4.14
C ASP A 680 -4.25 -5.43 -4.09
N LEU A 681 -3.07 -5.99 -4.39
CA LEU A 681 -2.78 -7.42 -4.23
C LEU A 681 -2.65 -7.78 -2.74
N MET A 682 -1.88 -6.97 -1.98
CA MET A 682 -1.69 -7.16 -0.54
C MET A 682 -2.98 -7.00 0.27
N MET A 683 -3.96 -6.24 -0.23
CA MET A 683 -5.28 -6.13 0.40
C MET A 683 -6.16 -7.37 0.22
N VAL A 684 -5.93 -8.19 -0.82
CA VAL A 684 -6.78 -9.34 -1.16
C VAL A 684 -6.16 -10.67 -0.73
N ALA A 685 -4.84 -10.85 -0.92
CA ALA A 685 -4.13 -12.10 -0.64
C ALA A 685 -2.70 -11.83 -0.12
N PRO A 686 -2.54 -11.13 1.03
CA PRO A 686 -1.23 -10.65 1.49
C PRO A 686 -0.20 -11.77 1.64
N ARG A 687 -0.61 -12.91 2.22
CA ARG A 687 0.28 -14.05 2.46
C ARG A 687 0.78 -14.69 1.17
N ASP A 688 -0.13 -15.06 0.27
CA ASP A 688 0.22 -15.76 -0.97
C ASP A 688 1.08 -14.89 -1.90
N VAL A 689 0.81 -13.58 -1.90
CA VAL A 689 1.58 -12.57 -2.64
C VAL A 689 2.96 -12.37 -2.01
N GLU A 690 3.06 -12.18 -0.69
CA GLU A 690 4.34 -12.02 0.02
C GLU A 690 5.22 -13.27 -0.09
N ASP A 691 4.67 -14.46 0.17
CA ASP A 691 5.39 -15.75 0.06
C ASP A 691 5.94 -15.93 -1.37
N SER A 692 5.15 -15.58 -2.40
CA SER A 692 5.58 -15.64 -3.81
C SER A 692 6.67 -14.61 -4.13
N ILE A 693 6.51 -13.35 -3.69
CA ILE A 693 7.50 -12.28 -3.88
C ILE A 693 8.83 -12.66 -3.21
N VAL A 694 8.81 -13.14 -1.97
CA VAL A 694 10.00 -13.57 -1.23
C VAL A 694 10.68 -14.74 -1.95
N ARG A 695 9.92 -15.74 -2.40
CA ARG A 695 10.49 -16.91 -3.10
C ARG A 695 11.11 -16.54 -4.45
N ILE A 696 10.45 -15.68 -5.23
CA ILE A 696 11.01 -15.12 -6.48
C ILE A 696 12.29 -14.35 -6.15
N THR A 697 12.22 -13.34 -5.30
CA THR A 697 13.32 -12.39 -5.07
C THR A 697 14.60 -13.02 -4.50
N GLN A 698 14.50 -14.18 -3.85
CA GLN A 698 15.66 -14.93 -3.34
C GLN A 698 16.41 -15.75 -4.39
N LEU A 699 15.73 -16.23 -5.44
CA LEU A 699 16.27 -17.25 -6.36
C LEU A 699 16.24 -16.83 -7.84
N ALA A 700 15.25 -16.03 -8.25
CA ALA A 700 14.89 -15.72 -9.63
C ALA A 700 16.03 -15.15 -10.51
N ARG A 701 16.99 -14.44 -9.90
CA ARG A 701 18.10 -13.76 -10.60
C ARG A 701 18.82 -14.66 -11.60
N ALA A 702 19.13 -15.90 -11.23
CA ALA A 702 19.89 -16.81 -12.11
C ALA A 702 19.04 -17.47 -13.20
N ALA A 703 17.73 -17.59 -12.96
CA ALA A 703 16.72 -18.08 -13.90
C ALA A 703 16.24 -16.98 -14.90
N GLY A 704 16.78 -15.76 -14.80
CA GLY A 704 16.41 -14.62 -15.64
C GLY A 704 15.00 -14.10 -15.41
N ILE A 705 14.48 -14.26 -14.19
CA ILE A 705 13.16 -13.77 -13.79
C ILE A 705 13.37 -12.51 -12.96
N HIS A 706 12.65 -11.45 -13.33
CA HIS A 706 12.80 -10.09 -12.82
C HIS A 706 11.45 -9.53 -12.39
N LEU A 707 11.45 -8.76 -11.30
CA LEU A 707 10.22 -8.30 -10.65
C LEU A 707 10.28 -6.80 -10.40
N VAL A 708 9.32 -6.07 -10.96
CA VAL A 708 9.10 -4.64 -10.73
C VAL A 708 7.81 -4.48 -9.95
N LEU A 709 7.95 -4.09 -8.68
CA LEU A 709 6.84 -3.85 -7.77
C LEU A 709 6.63 -2.36 -7.64
N ALA A 710 5.53 -1.85 -8.18
CA ALA A 710 5.12 -0.47 -8.00
C ALA A 710 4.00 -0.35 -6.95
N THR A 711 3.95 0.78 -6.23
CA THR A 711 2.87 1.09 -5.27
C THR A 711 2.68 2.60 -5.13
N GLN A 712 1.41 3.03 -5.06
CA GLN A 712 1.07 4.41 -4.65
C GLN A 712 0.87 4.54 -3.13
N ARG A 713 0.86 3.41 -2.41
CA ARG A 713 0.69 3.33 -0.94
C ARG A 713 1.97 2.79 -0.28
N PRO A 714 2.98 3.64 -0.03
CA PRO A 714 4.23 3.28 0.64
C PRO A 714 4.05 3.07 2.16
N SER A 715 3.13 2.20 2.57
CA SER A 715 2.91 1.83 3.98
C SER A 715 3.67 0.56 4.37
N VAL A 716 3.92 0.37 5.67
CA VAL A 716 4.59 -0.83 6.21
C VAL A 716 3.79 -2.12 5.93
N ASP A 717 2.46 -2.00 5.86
CA ASP A 717 1.55 -3.13 5.62
C ASP A 717 1.56 -3.59 4.14
N VAL A 718 1.99 -2.73 3.20
CA VAL A 718 2.15 -3.05 1.77
C VAL A 718 3.61 -3.40 1.45
N VAL A 719 4.55 -2.60 1.93
CA VAL A 719 6.00 -2.76 1.72
C VAL A 719 6.61 -3.30 3.00
N THR A 720 6.38 -4.59 3.23
CA THR A 720 6.78 -5.30 4.45
C THR A 720 8.30 -5.40 4.60
N GLY A 721 8.76 -5.72 5.82
CA GLY A 721 10.18 -5.95 6.09
C GLY A 721 10.79 -7.07 5.23
N LEU A 722 10.01 -8.11 4.88
CA LEU A 722 10.47 -9.21 4.03
C LEU A 722 10.65 -8.76 2.58
N ILE A 723 9.71 -7.99 2.02
CA ILE A 723 9.84 -7.44 0.66
C ILE A 723 11.09 -6.55 0.57
N LYS A 724 11.31 -5.66 1.56
CA LYS A 724 12.49 -4.77 1.57
C LYS A 724 13.81 -5.50 1.72
N ALA A 725 13.85 -6.59 2.48
CA ALA A 725 15.05 -7.38 2.69
C ALA A 725 15.53 -8.08 1.40
N ASN A 726 14.61 -8.44 0.50
CA ASN A 726 14.93 -9.16 -0.73
C ASN A 726 14.90 -8.28 -2.00
N VAL A 727 14.35 -7.05 -1.94
CA VAL A 727 14.38 -6.06 -3.05
C VAL A 727 15.32 -4.90 -2.71
N PRO A 728 16.62 -4.99 -3.09
CA PRO A 728 17.62 -3.99 -2.74
C PRO A 728 17.65 -2.77 -3.67
N SER A 729 17.16 -2.89 -4.90
CA SER A 729 17.09 -1.77 -5.86
C SER A 729 15.78 -1.03 -5.68
N ARG A 730 15.81 0.29 -5.50
CA ARG A 730 14.62 1.07 -5.12
C ARG A 730 14.55 2.41 -5.85
N MET A 731 13.35 2.85 -6.16
CA MET A 731 13.04 4.11 -6.85
C MET A 731 11.89 4.79 -6.10
N ALA A 732 12.19 5.86 -5.38
CA ALA A 732 11.19 6.63 -4.65
C ALA A 732 10.95 7.98 -5.34
N PHE A 733 9.76 8.17 -5.89
CA PHE A 733 9.23 9.49 -6.28
C PHE A 733 8.76 10.25 -5.04
N ALA A 734 8.29 11.49 -5.22
CA ALA A 734 7.75 12.29 -4.12
C ALA A 734 6.73 11.54 -3.25
N THR A 735 6.97 11.55 -1.94
CA THR A 735 6.12 10.91 -0.92
C THR A 735 5.54 11.93 0.04
N SER A 736 4.31 11.70 0.52
CA SER A 736 3.61 12.63 1.40
C SER A 736 4.26 12.84 2.78
N SER A 737 5.15 11.94 3.24
CA SER A 737 5.77 12.06 4.56
C SER A 737 7.17 11.43 4.65
N VAL A 738 7.95 11.87 5.65
CA VAL A 738 9.26 11.28 6.00
C VAL A 738 9.11 9.80 6.41
N THR A 739 7.95 9.41 6.93
CA THR A 739 7.64 8.01 7.26
C THR A 739 7.56 7.17 6.00
N ASP A 740 6.86 7.63 4.97
CA ASP A 740 6.73 6.96 3.67
C ASP A 740 8.10 6.83 2.98
N SER A 741 8.91 7.91 2.99
CA SER A 741 10.30 7.86 2.49
C SER A 741 11.11 6.77 3.18
N ARG A 742 10.97 6.60 4.51
CA ARG A 742 11.65 5.52 5.25
C ARG A 742 11.05 4.14 5.00
N VAL A 743 9.76 4.03 4.69
CA VAL A 743 9.20 2.75 4.25
C VAL A 743 9.92 2.32 2.98
N VAL A 744 10.05 3.19 1.98
CA VAL A 744 10.64 2.81 0.68
C VAL A 744 12.17 2.72 0.71
N LEU A 745 12.87 3.78 1.14
CA LEU A 745 14.33 3.90 1.00
C LEU A 745 15.13 3.47 2.25
N ASP A 746 14.47 3.18 3.38
CA ASP A 746 15.08 3.12 4.72
C ASP A 746 15.72 4.45 5.21
N GLN A 747 15.61 5.53 4.43
CA GLN A 747 16.14 6.87 4.73
C GLN A 747 15.12 7.98 4.42
N PRO A 748 15.21 9.16 5.07
CA PRO A 748 14.46 10.35 4.67
C PRO A 748 14.98 10.91 3.33
N GLY A 749 14.17 11.75 2.68
CA GLY A 749 14.53 12.54 1.52
C GLY A 749 13.50 12.52 0.40
N ALA A 750 12.68 11.48 0.27
CA ALA A 750 11.66 11.40 -0.78
C ALA A 750 10.49 12.37 -0.53
N GLU A 751 10.31 12.82 0.72
CA GLU A 751 9.35 13.86 1.09
C GLU A 751 9.75 15.29 0.67
N LYS A 752 10.97 15.45 0.16
CA LYS A 752 11.52 16.74 -0.35
C LYS A 752 11.70 16.74 -1.87
N LEU A 753 11.14 15.74 -2.54
CA LEU A 753 11.10 15.67 -3.99
C LEU A 753 9.91 16.48 -4.48
N ILE A 754 10.09 17.07 -5.66
CA ILE A 754 9.20 18.09 -6.20
C ILE A 754 7.99 17.46 -6.92
N GLY A 755 8.04 16.14 -7.19
CA GLY A 755 7.08 15.41 -8.01
C GLY A 755 7.40 15.49 -9.49
N GLN A 756 6.41 15.24 -10.36
CA GLN A 756 6.58 15.31 -11.83
C GLN A 756 7.78 14.52 -12.38
N GLY A 757 8.10 13.36 -11.79
CA GLY A 757 9.23 12.52 -12.18
C GLY A 757 10.52 12.71 -11.37
N ASP A 758 10.60 13.70 -10.48
CA ASP A 758 11.72 13.86 -9.54
C ASP A 758 11.74 12.69 -8.53
N ALA A 759 12.88 11.99 -8.46
CA ALA A 759 13.02 10.73 -7.74
C ALA A 759 14.37 10.55 -7.06
N LEU A 760 14.40 9.70 -6.04
CA LEU A 760 15.60 9.12 -5.44
C LEU A 760 15.75 7.67 -5.90
N PHE A 761 16.78 7.41 -6.68
CA PHE A 761 17.17 6.09 -7.17
C PHE A 761 18.28 5.50 -6.31
N LEU A 762 18.06 4.28 -5.79
CA LEU A 762 19.01 3.50 -5.03
C LEU A 762 19.28 2.18 -5.78
N PRO A 763 20.29 2.11 -6.65
CA PRO A 763 20.65 0.87 -7.33
C PRO A 763 21.31 -0.13 -6.36
N MET A 764 21.19 -1.43 -6.66
CA MET A 764 21.82 -2.49 -5.87
C MET A 764 23.34 -2.25 -5.68
N GLY A 765 23.78 -2.20 -4.43
CA GLY A 765 25.18 -2.00 -4.06
C GLY A 765 25.59 -0.54 -3.79
N ALA A 766 24.73 0.44 -4.08
CA ALA A 766 24.95 1.82 -3.63
C ALA A 766 24.54 1.99 -2.16
N SER A 767 25.30 2.81 -1.42
CA SER A 767 25.03 3.11 0.00
C SER A 767 24.25 4.42 0.23
N LYS A 768 24.01 5.20 -0.83
CA LYS A 768 23.25 6.46 -0.82
C LYS A 768 22.43 6.53 -2.09
N ALA A 769 21.16 6.96 -1.98
CA ALA A 769 20.34 7.20 -3.16
C ALA A 769 20.83 8.44 -3.94
N MET A 770 20.91 8.31 -5.26
CA MET A 770 21.15 9.42 -6.19
C MET A 770 19.82 10.05 -6.59
N ARG A 771 19.78 11.38 -6.74
CA ARG A 771 18.58 12.09 -7.22
C ARG A 771 18.59 12.09 -8.75
N VAL A 772 17.46 11.74 -9.35
CA VAL A 772 17.26 11.64 -10.79
C VAL A 772 15.91 12.24 -11.17
N GLN A 773 15.87 12.94 -12.30
CA GLN A 773 14.64 13.29 -12.99
C GLN A 773 14.29 12.16 -13.95
N GLY A 774 13.18 11.48 -13.70
CA GLY A 774 12.70 10.36 -14.49
C GLY A 774 12.49 10.70 -15.97
N ALA A 775 12.76 9.73 -16.84
CA ALA A 775 12.46 9.83 -18.26
C ALA A 775 10.95 9.88 -18.51
N TRP A 776 10.51 10.85 -19.30
CA TRP A 776 9.15 11.04 -19.79
C TRP A 776 8.97 10.42 -21.18
N VAL A 777 7.80 9.86 -21.43
CA VAL A 777 7.33 9.38 -22.74
C VAL A 777 5.85 9.77 -22.86
N THR A 778 5.42 10.24 -24.03
CA THR A 778 4.01 10.61 -24.27
C THR A 778 3.18 9.38 -24.61
N GLU A 779 1.87 9.49 -24.41
CA GLU A 779 0.92 8.44 -24.81
C GLU A 779 0.95 8.17 -26.32
N SER A 780 1.18 9.19 -27.15
CA SER A 780 1.34 9.05 -28.60
C SER A 780 2.61 8.28 -29.00
N GLU A 781 3.73 8.48 -28.28
CA GLU A 781 4.95 7.70 -28.46
C GLU A 781 4.74 6.23 -28.07
N ILE A 782 4.05 5.96 -26.94
CA ILE A 782 3.69 4.60 -26.50
C ILE A 782 2.85 3.91 -27.57
N HIS A 783 1.77 4.54 -28.04
CA HIS A 783 0.89 3.96 -29.05
C HIS A 783 1.65 3.65 -30.36
N LYS A 784 2.48 4.58 -30.85
CA LYS A 784 3.28 4.37 -32.08
C LYS A 784 4.25 3.19 -31.94
N VAL A 785 4.87 3.00 -30.78
CA VAL A 785 5.75 1.85 -30.50
C VAL A 785 4.95 0.55 -30.40
N VAL A 786 3.83 0.56 -29.68
CA VAL A 786 2.95 -0.61 -29.50
C VAL A 786 2.35 -1.07 -30.82
N GLU A 787 1.87 -0.15 -31.67
CA GLU A 787 1.30 -0.44 -32.98
C GLU A 787 2.29 -1.13 -33.91
N HIS A 788 3.52 -0.60 -34.03
CA HIS A 788 4.60 -1.21 -34.81
C HIS A 788 5.00 -2.60 -34.33
N VAL A 789 4.95 -2.82 -33.01
CA VAL A 789 5.24 -4.13 -32.42
C VAL A 789 4.09 -5.12 -32.67
N LYS A 790 2.82 -4.69 -32.54
CA LYS A 790 1.63 -5.51 -32.78
C LYS A 790 1.39 -5.83 -34.27
N GLY A 791 1.75 -4.90 -35.16
CA GLY A 791 1.64 -5.10 -36.61
C GLY A 791 2.58 -6.17 -37.17
N GLN A 792 3.65 -6.52 -36.44
CA GLN A 792 4.60 -7.57 -36.83
C GLN A 792 4.25 -8.96 -36.29
N LEU A 793 3.70 -9.03 -35.07
CA LEU A 793 3.35 -10.30 -34.46
C LEU A 793 2.20 -10.15 -33.44
N GLN A 794 1.22 -11.04 -33.51
CA GLN A 794 0.16 -11.16 -32.52
C GLN A 794 0.67 -11.81 -31.22
N ALA A 795 0.02 -11.49 -30.10
CA ALA A 795 0.33 -12.11 -28.82
C ALA A 795 -0.08 -13.59 -28.79
N SER A 796 0.89 -14.45 -28.47
CA SER A 796 0.66 -15.86 -28.17
C SER A 796 0.61 -16.02 -26.65
N TYR A 797 -0.61 -16.08 -26.13
CA TYR A 797 -0.87 -16.29 -24.71
C TYR A 797 -0.74 -17.77 -24.32
N ARG A 798 -0.44 -18.00 -23.04
CA ARG A 798 -0.30 -19.33 -22.45
C ARG A 798 -1.46 -19.67 -21.52
N ASP A 799 -2.18 -20.74 -21.87
CA ASP A 799 -3.32 -21.24 -21.11
C ASP A 799 -2.95 -21.75 -19.71
N ASP A 800 -1.71 -22.21 -19.48
CA ASP A 800 -1.25 -22.71 -18.18
C ASP A 800 -1.00 -21.60 -17.13
N VAL A 801 -1.02 -20.33 -17.56
CA VAL A 801 -0.93 -19.14 -16.70
C VAL A 801 -2.30 -18.49 -16.50
N ALA A 802 -3.18 -18.60 -17.49
CA ALA A 802 -4.55 -18.13 -17.42
C ALA A 802 -5.42 -19.14 -16.67
N ALA A 803 -5.61 -18.94 -15.36
CA ALA A 803 -6.44 -19.83 -14.54
C ALA A 803 -7.82 -20.10 -15.19
N GLU A 804 -8.15 -21.39 -15.36
CA GLU A 804 -9.47 -21.86 -15.80
C GLU A 804 -10.56 -21.10 -15.03
N ALA A 805 -11.63 -20.70 -15.71
CA ALA A 805 -12.79 -20.14 -15.02
C ALA A 805 -13.25 -21.16 -13.97
N PRO A 806 -13.48 -20.75 -12.71
CA PRO A 806 -13.77 -21.69 -11.64
C PRO A 806 -15.03 -22.46 -11.99
N LYS A 807 -14.87 -23.76 -12.28
CA LYS A 807 -16.01 -24.67 -12.47
C LYS A 807 -16.88 -24.53 -11.23
N LYS A 808 -18.14 -24.17 -11.45
CA LYS A 808 -19.12 -23.87 -10.42
C LYS A 808 -19.31 -25.13 -9.59
N GLN A 809 -18.57 -25.23 -8.49
CA GLN A 809 -18.52 -26.42 -7.65
C GLN A 809 -19.89 -26.52 -6.98
N ILE A 810 -20.68 -27.51 -7.43
CA ILE A 810 -22.00 -27.79 -6.87
C ILE A 810 -21.78 -28.23 -5.42
N ASP A 811 -22.51 -27.63 -4.47
CA ASP A 811 -22.36 -27.93 -3.04
C ASP A 811 -22.46 -29.43 -2.76
N ASP A 812 -21.48 -29.98 -2.03
CA ASP A 812 -21.44 -31.40 -1.63
C ASP A 812 -22.65 -31.77 -0.71
N ASP A 813 -23.35 -30.78 -0.15
CA ASP A 813 -24.49 -30.94 0.77
C ASP A 813 -25.82 -31.33 0.06
N ILE A 814 -25.83 -31.44 -1.28
CA ILE A 814 -27.05 -31.70 -2.08
C ILE A 814 -27.34 -33.20 -2.26
N GLY A 815 -26.35 -34.08 -2.08
CA GLY A 815 -26.36 -35.47 -2.56
C GLY A 815 -27.60 -36.31 -2.17
N ASP A 816 -27.99 -36.31 -0.90
CA ASP A 816 -29.11 -37.12 -0.38
C ASP A 816 -30.50 -36.48 -0.60
N ASP A 817 -30.57 -35.18 -0.89
CA ASP A 817 -31.83 -34.40 -0.92
C ASP A 817 -32.24 -33.93 -2.32
N LEU A 818 -31.43 -34.17 -3.36
CA LEU A 818 -31.68 -33.72 -4.74
C LEU A 818 -33.03 -34.19 -5.30
N GLU A 819 -33.40 -35.47 -5.12
CA GLU A 819 -34.69 -35.99 -5.62
C GLU A 819 -35.88 -35.29 -4.96
N VAL A 820 -35.77 -35.00 -3.66
CA VAL A 820 -36.81 -34.32 -2.88
C VAL A 820 -36.88 -32.84 -3.25
N LEU A 821 -35.75 -32.21 -3.57
CA LEU A 821 -35.69 -30.83 -4.07
C LEU A 821 -36.33 -30.70 -5.46
N LEU A 822 -36.10 -31.66 -6.36
CA LEU A 822 -36.75 -31.69 -7.68
C LEU A 822 -38.27 -31.84 -7.53
N GLN A 823 -38.74 -32.75 -6.67
CA GLN A 823 -40.17 -32.90 -6.35
C GLN A 823 -40.77 -31.65 -5.70
N ALA A 824 -40.03 -30.97 -4.82
CA ALA A 824 -40.46 -29.69 -4.23
C ALA A 824 -40.55 -28.58 -5.28
N THR A 825 -39.59 -28.52 -6.21
CA THR A 825 -39.57 -27.57 -7.34
C THR A 825 -40.79 -27.76 -8.22
N GLU A 826 -41.01 -29.00 -8.70
CA GLU A 826 -42.16 -29.37 -9.53
C GLU A 826 -43.49 -29.03 -8.85
N LEU A 827 -43.63 -29.37 -7.57
CA LEU A 827 -44.85 -29.11 -6.82
C LEU A 827 -45.11 -27.61 -6.62
N VAL A 828 -44.12 -26.84 -6.18
CA VAL A 828 -44.27 -25.39 -5.92
C VAL A 828 -44.55 -24.62 -7.19
N VAL A 829 -43.84 -24.93 -8.29
CA VAL A 829 -44.03 -24.29 -9.60
C VAL A 829 -45.36 -24.69 -10.23
N THR A 830 -45.77 -25.96 -10.14
CA THR A 830 -47.06 -26.41 -10.70
C THR A 830 -48.26 -25.85 -9.93
N THR A 831 -48.17 -25.73 -8.59
CA THR A 831 -49.25 -25.14 -7.78
C THR A 831 -49.16 -23.62 -7.65
N GLN A 832 -48.09 -22.99 -8.14
CA GLN A 832 -47.77 -21.55 -7.96
C GLN A 832 -47.94 -21.09 -6.49
N PHE A 833 -47.47 -21.91 -5.54
CA PHE A 833 -47.72 -21.69 -4.11
C PHE A 833 -46.58 -22.23 -3.22
N GLY A 834 -45.66 -21.35 -2.80
CA GLY A 834 -44.48 -21.71 -2.02
C GLY A 834 -44.71 -21.74 -0.51
N SER A 835 -45.25 -22.83 0.06
CA SER A 835 -45.45 -22.96 1.52
C SER A 835 -44.73 -24.17 2.14
N THR A 836 -43.97 -23.93 3.22
CA THR A 836 -43.30 -24.96 4.03
C THR A 836 -44.28 -26.03 4.53
N SER A 837 -45.44 -25.62 5.06
CA SER A 837 -46.51 -26.51 5.52
C SER A 837 -47.14 -27.33 4.40
N MET A 838 -47.18 -26.78 3.18
CA MET A 838 -47.65 -27.49 1.99
C MET A 838 -46.65 -28.60 1.61
N LEU A 839 -45.35 -28.27 1.51
CA LEU A 839 -44.28 -29.24 1.25
C LEU A 839 -44.22 -30.35 2.32
N GLN A 840 -44.29 -29.98 3.60
CA GLN A 840 -44.35 -30.94 4.72
C GLN A 840 -45.47 -31.97 4.54
N ARG A 841 -46.69 -31.52 4.21
CA ARG A 841 -47.86 -32.40 4.07
C ARG A 841 -47.82 -33.24 2.77
N LYS A 842 -47.33 -32.67 1.67
CA LYS A 842 -47.34 -33.31 0.34
C LYS A 842 -46.16 -34.27 0.13
N LEU A 843 -44.95 -33.88 0.54
CA LEU A 843 -43.74 -34.70 0.43
C LEU A 843 -43.48 -35.58 1.66
N ARG A 844 -44.32 -35.48 2.71
CA ARG A 844 -44.19 -36.22 3.99
C ARG A 844 -42.85 -36.02 4.71
N VAL A 845 -42.22 -34.87 4.51
CA VAL A 845 -40.94 -34.49 5.14
C VAL A 845 -41.17 -33.69 6.43
N GLY A 846 -40.27 -33.81 7.41
CA GLY A 846 -40.35 -33.03 8.65
C GLY A 846 -40.19 -31.52 8.42
N PHE A 847 -40.74 -30.69 9.31
CA PHE A 847 -40.75 -29.22 9.17
C PHE A 847 -39.36 -28.61 8.88
N ALA A 848 -38.32 -29.04 9.59
CA ALA A 848 -36.93 -28.58 9.37
C ALA A 848 -36.32 -29.00 8.01
N LYS A 849 -36.88 -30.04 7.36
CA LYS A 849 -36.51 -30.42 5.99
C LYS A 849 -37.33 -29.62 4.97
N ALA A 850 -38.63 -29.41 5.22
CA ALA A 850 -39.47 -28.53 4.39
C ALA A 850 -38.96 -27.06 4.37
N GLY A 851 -38.49 -26.54 5.50
CA GLY A 851 -37.84 -25.23 5.59
C GLY A 851 -36.60 -25.15 4.70
N ARG A 852 -35.62 -26.04 4.89
CA ARG A 852 -34.40 -26.10 4.06
C ARG A 852 -34.70 -26.27 2.57
N LEU A 853 -35.74 -27.02 2.19
CA LEU A 853 -36.16 -27.13 0.79
C LEU A 853 -36.66 -25.79 0.24
N MET A 854 -37.42 -24.99 1.01
CA MET A 854 -37.83 -23.64 0.59
C MET A 854 -36.63 -22.69 0.46
N ASP A 855 -35.66 -22.76 1.37
CA ASP A 855 -34.44 -21.94 1.31
C ASP A 855 -33.55 -22.33 0.11
N LEU A 856 -33.49 -23.63 -0.23
CA LEU A 856 -32.79 -24.14 -1.43
C LEU A 856 -33.49 -23.78 -2.75
N LEU A 857 -34.81 -23.55 -2.73
CA LEU A 857 -35.59 -23.03 -3.85
C LEU A 857 -35.37 -21.51 -4.01
N GLU A 858 -35.27 -20.78 -2.89
CA GLU A 858 -34.96 -19.34 -2.87
C GLU A 858 -33.55 -19.08 -3.43
N SER A 859 -32.55 -19.83 -2.96
CA SER A 859 -31.16 -19.71 -3.43
C SER A 859 -30.96 -20.04 -4.92
N ARG A 860 -31.98 -20.64 -5.57
CA ARG A 860 -32.01 -20.98 -7.00
C ARG A 860 -32.97 -20.10 -7.80
N GLY A 861 -33.58 -19.08 -7.19
CA GLY A 861 -34.49 -18.16 -7.85
C GLY A 861 -35.83 -18.78 -8.25
N VAL A 862 -36.26 -19.89 -7.62
CA VAL A 862 -37.57 -20.52 -7.88
C VAL A 862 -38.67 -19.86 -7.05
N VAL A 863 -38.35 -19.45 -5.83
CA VAL A 863 -39.24 -18.69 -4.95
C VAL A 863 -38.58 -17.42 -4.46
N GLY A 864 -39.39 -16.43 -4.10
CA GLY A 864 -38.94 -15.18 -3.50
C GLY A 864 -38.49 -15.33 -2.03
N PRO A 865 -38.05 -14.22 -1.41
CA PRO A 865 -37.62 -14.19 -0.02
C PRO A 865 -38.75 -14.49 0.97
N SER A 866 -38.39 -14.77 2.22
CA SER A 866 -39.34 -15.24 3.24
C SER A 866 -40.17 -14.11 3.88
N GLU A 867 -41.42 -13.93 3.44
CA GLU A 867 -42.40 -13.00 4.04
C GLU A 867 -43.06 -13.52 5.33
N GLY A 868 -42.23 -13.86 6.33
CA GLY A 868 -42.70 -14.31 7.65
C GLY A 868 -43.52 -15.60 7.58
N SER A 869 -44.81 -15.54 7.94
CA SER A 869 -45.73 -16.69 8.00
C SER A 869 -46.56 -16.92 6.74
N LYS A 870 -46.45 -16.04 5.73
CA LYS A 870 -47.13 -16.21 4.44
C LYS A 870 -46.42 -17.24 3.55
N ALA A 871 -47.11 -17.71 2.51
CA ALA A 871 -46.46 -18.44 1.43
C ALA A 871 -45.52 -17.50 0.67
N ARG A 872 -44.36 -18.00 0.22
CA ARG A 872 -43.42 -17.25 -0.61
C ARG A 872 -43.92 -17.24 -2.06
N ASP A 873 -43.73 -16.11 -2.73
CA ASP A 873 -44.02 -15.95 -4.15
C ASP A 873 -43.19 -16.91 -4.99
N VAL A 874 -43.77 -17.40 -6.08
CA VAL A 874 -43.11 -18.31 -7.03
C VAL A 874 -42.65 -17.49 -8.23
N LEU A 875 -41.34 -17.49 -8.50
CA LEU A 875 -40.71 -16.65 -9.52
C LEU A 875 -40.63 -17.33 -10.89
N VAL A 876 -40.80 -18.66 -10.92
CA VAL A 876 -40.72 -19.50 -12.12
C VAL A 876 -42.13 -19.88 -12.60
N LYS A 877 -42.39 -19.71 -13.89
CA LYS A 877 -43.66 -20.10 -14.51
C LYS A 877 -43.71 -21.62 -14.79
N PRO A 878 -44.90 -22.24 -14.89
CA PRO A 878 -45.03 -23.66 -15.22
C PRO A 878 -44.34 -24.07 -16.53
N ASP A 879 -44.32 -23.18 -17.54
CA ASP A 879 -43.72 -23.45 -18.85
C ASP A 879 -42.18 -23.59 -18.77
N ASP A 880 -41.54 -22.84 -17.85
CA ASP A 880 -40.08 -22.84 -17.64
C ASP A 880 -39.58 -23.99 -16.75
N LEU A 881 -40.50 -24.77 -16.16
CA LEU A 881 -40.19 -25.82 -15.19
C LEU A 881 -39.22 -26.88 -15.75
N ALA A 882 -39.34 -27.26 -17.01
CA ALA A 882 -38.46 -28.24 -17.63
C ALA A 882 -37.00 -27.76 -17.70
N ALA A 883 -36.77 -26.49 -18.02
CA ALA A 883 -35.44 -25.88 -18.07
C ALA A 883 -34.84 -25.76 -16.65
N VAL A 884 -35.66 -25.36 -15.67
CA VAL A 884 -35.23 -25.25 -14.26
C VAL A 884 -34.86 -26.62 -13.68
N LEU A 885 -35.65 -27.67 -13.94
CA LEU A 885 -35.33 -29.04 -13.50
C LEU A 885 -34.09 -29.62 -14.20
N ALA A 886 -33.82 -29.27 -15.46
CA ALA A 886 -32.59 -29.66 -16.15
C ALA A 886 -31.35 -28.97 -15.55
N ALA A 887 -31.44 -27.66 -15.31
CA ALA A 887 -30.39 -26.87 -14.66
C ALA A 887 -30.08 -27.38 -13.24
N MET A 888 -31.10 -27.76 -12.46
CA MET A 888 -30.90 -28.37 -11.14
C MET A 888 -30.22 -29.75 -11.17
N LYS A 889 -30.36 -30.50 -12.27
CA LYS A 889 -29.67 -31.80 -12.49
C LYS A 889 -28.26 -31.64 -13.05
N GLY A 890 -27.80 -30.42 -13.33
CA GLY A 890 -26.52 -30.18 -14.00
C GLY A 890 -26.49 -30.66 -15.45
N GLN A 891 -27.66 -30.83 -16.08
CA GLN A 891 -27.80 -31.21 -17.48
C GLN A 891 -27.95 -29.94 -18.32
N GLU A 892 -27.34 -29.90 -19.51
CA GLU A 892 -27.65 -28.85 -20.49
C GLU A 892 -29.15 -28.91 -20.80
N ALA A 893 -29.80 -27.74 -20.77
CA ALA A 893 -31.24 -27.67 -20.96
C ALA A 893 -31.61 -28.20 -22.36
N PRO A 894 -32.64 -29.05 -22.49
CA PRO A 894 -33.17 -29.35 -23.81
C PRO A 894 -33.66 -28.04 -24.42
N ALA A 895 -33.18 -27.72 -25.62
CA ALA A 895 -33.51 -26.46 -26.28
C ALA A 895 -35.04 -26.33 -26.43
N ALA A 896 -35.63 -25.41 -25.66
CA ALA A 896 -37.00 -25.00 -25.88
C ALA A 896 -37.07 -24.37 -27.27
N ALA A 897 -38.07 -24.77 -28.07
CA ALA A 897 -38.24 -24.20 -29.39
C ALA A 897 -38.73 -22.76 -29.25
N ASP A 898 -37.81 -21.80 -29.42
CA ASP A 898 -38.13 -20.38 -29.45
C ASP A 898 -39.12 -20.10 -30.58
N SER A 899 -40.39 -19.90 -30.20
CA SER A 899 -41.46 -19.48 -31.11
C SER A 899 -41.16 -18.10 -31.74
N GLN A 900 -40.34 -17.28 -31.09
CA GLN A 900 -39.82 -16.03 -31.65
C GLN A 900 -38.76 -16.26 -32.72
N THR A 901 -37.82 -17.19 -32.51
CA THR A 901 -36.77 -17.51 -33.50
C THR A 901 -37.35 -18.21 -34.73
N ALA A 902 -38.37 -19.06 -34.56
CA ALA A 902 -39.14 -19.63 -35.67
C ALA A 902 -39.89 -18.54 -36.48
N ALA A 903 -40.57 -17.61 -35.81
CA ALA A 903 -41.25 -16.49 -36.47
C ALA A 903 -40.28 -15.54 -37.19
N LEU A 904 -39.05 -15.39 -36.68
CA LEU A 904 -37.99 -14.63 -37.35
C LEU A 904 -37.40 -15.39 -38.54
N SER A 905 -37.22 -16.71 -38.45
CA SER A 905 -36.73 -17.52 -39.58
C SER A 905 -37.73 -17.66 -40.72
N ASP A 906 -39.03 -17.75 -40.42
CA ASP A 906 -40.07 -17.82 -41.44
C ASP A 906 -40.22 -16.48 -42.19
N ASN A 907 -40.12 -15.35 -41.48
CA ASN A 907 -40.06 -14.02 -42.10
C ASN A 907 -38.78 -13.80 -42.91
N ALA A 908 -37.63 -14.29 -42.45
CA ALA A 908 -36.37 -14.21 -43.20
C ALA A 908 -36.41 -15.06 -44.49
N ASN A 909 -36.97 -16.27 -44.43
CA ASN A 909 -37.09 -17.16 -45.59
C ASN A 909 -38.15 -16.69 -46.60
N ALA A 910 -39.22 -16.01 -46.16
CA ALA A 910 -40.20 -15.41 -47.06
C ALA A 910 -39.58 -14.37 -48.02
N ASN A 911 -38.60 -13.60 -47.55
CA ASN A 911 -37.91 -12.60 -48.36
C ASN A 911 -36.87 -13.18 -49.35
N ILE A 912 -36.39 -14.41 -49.12
CA ILE A 912 -35.43 -15.08 -50.04
C ILE A 912 -36.16 -15.82 -51.18
N ALA A 913 -37.45 -16.14 -51.00
CA ALA A 913 -38.24 -16.88 -51.99
C ALA A 913 -38.78 -16.03 -53.16
N GLN A 914 -38.71 -14.69 -53.08
CA GLN A 914 -39.09 -13.78 -54.18
C GLN A 914 -37.83 -13.16 -54.80
N GLY A 915 -37.25 -13.85 -55.78
CA GLY A 915 -35.92 -13.55 -56.32
C GLY A 915 -35.79 -12.18 -57.00
N GLY A 916 -35.40 -11.17 -56.22
CA GLY A 916 -34.84 -9.90 -56.66
C GLY A 916 -33.43 -9.72 -56.08
N TYR A 917 -32.53 -9.10 -56.85
CA TYR A 917 -31.17 -8.81 -56.38
C TYR A 917 -31.21 -7.75 -55.27
N ALA A 918 -30.38 -7.91 -54.24
CA ALA A 918 -30.38 -7.03 -53.07
C ALA A 918 -29.98 -5.59 -53.45
N GLU A 919 -30.89 -4.65 -53.21
CA GLU A 919 -30.67 -3.22 -53.38
C GLU A 919 -30.10 -2.65 -52.07
N ASP A 920 -28.96 -1.97 -52.14
CA ASP A 920 -28.31 -1.38 -50.95
C ASP A 920 -29.02 -0.09 -50.56
N LEU A 921 -29.94 -0.20 -49.61
CA LEU A 921 -30.75 0.91 -49.10
C LEU A 921 -29.90 1.98 -48.38
N VAL A 922 -28.67 1.68 -47.97
CA VAL A 922 -27.76 2.67 -47.37
C VAL A 922 -27.08 3.50 -48.46
N ALA A 923 -26.67 2.86 -49.56
CA ALA A 923 -26.20 3.57 -50.76
C ALA A 923 -27.30 4.48 -51.34
N ALA A 924 -28.55 3.99 -51.38
CA ALA A 924 -29.69 4.77 -51.87
C ALA A 924 -30.06 5.98 -50.98
N ASP A 925 -29.88 5.92 -49.65
CA ASP A 925 -30.05 7.08 -48.76
C ASP A 925 -28.91 8.10 -48.91
N LEU A 926 -27.68 7.63 -49.14
CA LEU A 926 -26.51 8.48 -49.36
C LEU A 926 -26.63 9.27 -50.69
N ASP A 927 -27.08 8.64 -51.77
CA ASP A 927 -27.28 9.28 -53.08
C ASP A 927 -28.42 10.33 -53.07
N GLN A 928 -29.36 10.26 -52.13
CA GLN A 928 -30.47 11.22 -52.02
C GLN A 928 -30.13 12.51 -51.26
N ARG A 929 -28.96 12.58 -50.60
CA ARG A 929 -28.53 13.78 -49.87
C ARG A 929 -27.81 14.76 -50.78
N LYS A 930 -28.47 15.89 -51.08
CA LYS A 930 -27.81 17.04 -51.73
C LYS A 930 -26.68 17.56 -50.84
N GLN A 931 -25.44 17.40 -51.29
CA GLN A 931 -24.29 18.08 -50.72
C GLN A 931 -24.39 19.59 -50.97
N ASN A 932 -24.48 20.38 -49.90
CA ASN A 932 -24.08 21.78 -49.94
C ASN A 932 -22.59 21.83 -49.62
N VAL A 933 -21.77 22.00 -50.65
CA VAL A 933 -20.31 22.21 -50.50
C VAL A 933 -20.05 23.70 -50.55
N GLU A 934 -19.61 24.27 -49.44
CA GLU A 934 -18.70 25.42 -49.49
C GLU A 934 -17.56 25.19 -48.51
N TYR A 935 -16.39 24.98 -49.09
CA TYR A 935 -15.12 24.72 -48.43
C TYR A 935 -14.28 25.99 -48.55
N TYR A 936 -13.74 26.49 -47.45
CA TYR A 936 -12.80 27.60 -47.49
C TYR A 936 -11.49 27.23 -46.77
N ASP A 937 -10.51 26.88 -47.60
CA ASP A 937 -9.08 26.94 -47.32
C ASP A 937 -8.55 28.22 -47.97
N GLY A 938 -7.64 28.94 -47.31
CA GLY A 938 -7.12 30.20 -47.83
C GLY A 938 -6.23 30.95 -46.84
N SER A 939 -4.93 30.99 -47.12
CA SER A 939 -3.91 31.72 -46.38
C SER A 939 -3.94 33.25 -46.60
N ASP A 940 -3.16 33.92 -45.73
CA ASP A 940 -2.48 35.21 -45.91
C ASP A 940 -3.19 36.57 -45.63
N SER A 941 -2.47 37.36 -44.83
CA SER A 941 -2.41 38.84 -44.75
C SER A 941 -3.58 39.65 -44.15
N ALA A 942 -3.19 40.53 -43.21
CA ALA A 942 -3.94 41.70 -42.71
C ALA A 942 -4.05 42.82 -43.80
N PRO A 943 -4.79 43.95 -43.62
CA PRO A 943 -5.32 44.52 -42.36
C PRO A 943 -6.70 45.26 -42.36
N GLY A 944 -7.37 45.27 -41.19
CA GLY A 944 -8.09 46.44 -40.62
C GLY A 944 -9.57 46.72 -40.96
N GLY A 945 -10.36 47.09 -39.92
CA GLY A 945 -11.44 48.11 -40.03
C GLY A 945 -12.91 47.74 -39.72
N TYR A 946 -13.35 48.06 -38.49
CA TYR A 946 -14.67 48.63 -38.05
C TYR A 946 -16.07 48.08 -38.46
N GLY A 947 -17.02 48.14 -37.49
CA GLY A 947 -18.49 48.13 -37.65
C GLY A 947 -19.15 46.76 -37.33
N ASP A 948 -19.81 46.47 -36.21
CA ASP A 948 -20.81 47.15 -35.33
C ASP A 948 -22.29 46.80 -35.68
N ASP A 949 -23.19 46.89 -34.70
CA ASP A 949 -24.65 46.59 -34.70
C ASP A 949 -25.10 45.09 -34.78
N ASP A 950 -26.25 44.64 -34.25
CA ASP A 950 -26.99 44.90 -32.99
C ASP A 950 -28.08 43.79 -32.82
N ASP A 951 -28.82 43.81 -31.69
CA ASP A 951 -30.19 43.28 -31.48
C ASP A 951 -30.49 41.76 -31.42
N GLY A 952 -31.52 41.42 -30.62
CA GLY A 952 -32.49 40.39 -31.05
C GLY A 952 -32.87 39.26 -30.09
N SER A 953 -33.55 39.61 -28.99
CA SER A 953 -34.27 38.77 -28.01
C SER A 953 -35.22 37.65 -28.50
N GLU A 954 -35.71 36.86 -27.51
CA GLU A 954 -36.84 35.90 -27.51
C GLU A 954 -36.50 34.46 -27.98
N ASP A 955 -36.49 33.40 -27.16
CA ASP A 955 -37.35 32.87 -26.06
C ASP A 955 -38.37 31.80 -26.54
N ALA A 956 -38.93 31.05 -25.58
CA ALA A 956 -40.00 30.05 -25.72
C ALA A 956 -39.64 28.70 -26.37
N TRP A 957 -39.02 27.87 -25.51
CA TRP A 957 -39.53 26.54 -25.18
C TRP A 957 -40.80 26.07 -25.94
N SER A 958 -40.64 25.12 -26.84
CA SER A 958 -41.67 24.11 -27.12
C SER A 958 -41.01 22.82 -27.61
N LEU A 959 -41.62 21.66 -27.26
CA LEU A 959 -41.25 20.26 -27.54
C LEU A 959 -40.66 19.42 -26.40
N THR A 960 -41.26 19.48 -25.21
CA THR A 960 -41.49 18.24 -24.45
C THR A 960 -42.60 17.46 -25.16
N GLY A 961 -42.25 16.33 -25.79
CA GLY A 961 -43.17 15.59 -26.67
C GLY A 961 -43.04 14.07 -26.66
N ARG A 962 -42.12 13.49 -25.87
CA ARG A 962 -42.06 12.09 -25.41
C ARG A 962 -40.93 11.91 -24.40
#